data_AF-A0A940BBZ2-F1
#
_entry.id   AF-A0A940BBZ2-F1
#
_cell.length_a   1.000
_cell.length_b   1.000
_cell.length_c   1.000
_cell.angle_alpha   90.00
_cell.angle_beta   90.00
_cell.angle_gamma   90.00
#
_symmetry.space_group_name_H-M   'P 1'
#
loop_
_entity.id
_entity.type
_entity.pdbx_description
1 polymer ?
#
loop_
_entity_poly.entity_id
_entity_poly.type
_entity_poly.pdbx_seq_one_letter_code
_entity_poly.pdbx_strand_id
1 'polypeptide(L)'
;MKRFNYYLSLMLLLVFTAACNDEFDQPPMVIPTAEHTPNMTIAEFKAKYWQDAVNYIDTVKEDIVIHGWVTSSDESGNIYKSLYISDGTAGINISINQNSLYNNYRLGQEIVIPMKDYFVGKYNGQQQLGYPAWYASGSVWEATFLPQAMWESMVELNGLPNLSKVDTVDVSISDFQGKTDSETLLKYQGKLVRISGVHFTDANGVLTFAESSATTNRTIADEDGNQLIVRNSNYADFRADVLPEGDVDVVGLLSFYATRQNSSGTWQFYLRSADDVIGGGGKGTRSNPYTTLEAVAEQNTGAKGWVTGYIVGAVAPEVTTVSGNADIEWKAPTTLDNTIVIADDPNCTDVNKCLIIPLAQGSKAREELSLKNYPALYKKEIKVKGPFGTFMGKAGLTELQDYERPEIPVLKLEETFDTALPESWFNVTVSGDKAWYQTVFSSTGNGYAAMTGYKGNNPPFDAWLITPYLDIQNAASKTLSFRTQVAGYGSTTSVFEVYLLNSRNPEEATVKVKLNPALATPTNGTPVYSDWKESGEVDLSQWADGCYYIGFRFYATQDANYATWCVDDVTFGIAPKPDTSSDFETMPARTTTLGNYTSAKGWEANNCTLLEGGATDGNPVFAFIGYALGSTSVYAKAPTMNGGTASVGTIKSPVLKGGMTKLRFSYGCAYSGKVLKFRVDVKQNGNVVKSWTVSNDNVTQKQAYSFEEAVSVNGDFTVEFTNLCPSNATGNTKDRVSIWNVNWDAAE
;
A
#
# COMPACT_ATOMS: atom_id res chain seq x y z
N MET A 1 0.80 -66.95 21.00
CA MET A 1 -0.09 -65.84 20.62
C MET A 1 0.42 -64.55 21.23
N LYS A 2 1.23 -63.82 20.45
CA LYS A 2 1.73 -62.45 20.60
C LYS A 2 2.88 -62.37 19.56
N ARG A 3 2.82 -61.42 18.62
CA ARG A 3 3.67 -61.22 17.41
C ARG A 3 3.12 -61.82 16.10
N PHE A 4 2.19 -61.10 15.44
CA PHE A 4 1.88 -61.31 14.01
C PHE A 4 1.51 -60.02 13.24
N ASN A 5 1.71 -58.81 13.80
CA ASN A 5 1.29 -57.54 13.15
C ASN A 5 2.43 -56.54 12.87
N TYR A 6 3.68 -56.99 12.69
CA TYR A 6 4.81 -56.09 12.43
C TYR A 6 5.49 -56.28 11.06
N TYR A 7 4.90 -57.05 10.13
CA TYR A 7 5.47 -57.26 8.79
C TYR A 7 4.49 -56.99 7.64
N LEU A 8 3.51 -56.13 7.85
CA LEU A 8 2.62 -55.63 6.77
C LEU A 8 2.80 -54.13 6.50
N SER A 9 3.99 -53.60 6.82
CA SER A 9 4.31 -52.17 6.69
C SER A 9 5.54 -51.90 5.82
N LEU A 10 6.04 -52.88 5.07
CA LEU A 10 7.27 -52.71 4.27
C LEU A 10 7.21 -53.20 2.80
N MET A 11 6.03 -53.49 2.25
CA MET A 11 5.94 -53.97 0.86
C MET A 11 4.65 -53.55 0.14
N LEU A 12 4.43 -52.23 0.06
CA LEU A 12 3.55 -51.66 -0.96
C LEU A 12 4.15 -50.33 -1.46
N LEU A 13 5.42 -50.41 -1.89
CA LEU A 13 6.10 -49.34 -2.62
C LEU A 13 6.34 -49.87 -4.04
N LEU A 14 5.95 -49.07 -5.04
CA LEU A 14 5.99 -49.31 -6.50
C LEU A 14 4.73 -49.96 -7.10
N VAL A 15 3.78 -49.13 -7.55
CA VAL A 15 3.55 -48.78 -8.98
C VAL A 15 2.41 -47.75 -9.00
N PHE A 16 2.73 -46.49 -9.30
CA PHE A 16 1.92 -45.58 -10.12
C PHE A 16 2.81 -44.39 -10.53
N THR A 17 3.53 -44.55 -11.64
CA THR A 17 4.11 -43.43 -12.39
C THR A 17 3.16 -43.10 -13.52
N ALA A 18 2.33 -42.07 -13.34
CA ALA A 18 1.81 -41.16 -14.38
C ALA A 18 0.86 -40.15 -13.70
N ALA A 19 1.17 -38.85 -13.85
CA ALA A 19 0.47 -37.66 -13.36
C ALA A 19 0.69 -37.25 -11.88
N CYS A 20 1.89 -36.73 -11.56
CA CYS A 20 2.00 -35.72 -10.51
C CYS A 20 1.62 -34.37 -11.12
N ASN A 21 0.46 -33.82 -10.72
CA ASN A 21 0.20 -32.40 -10.81
C ASN A 21 1.01 -31.73 -9.69
N ASP A 22 2.07 -31.01 -10.05
CA ASP A 22 2.78 -30.09 -9.15
C ASP A 22 2.05 -28.74 -9.14
N GLU A 23 0.95 -28.65 -8.40
CA GLU A 23 0.39 -27.37 -7.93
C GLU A 23 -0.07 -27.57 -6.48
N PHE A 24 0.80 -27.23 -5.53
CA PHE A 24 0.34 -26.89 -4.19
C PHE A 24 -0.20 -25.45 -4.29
N ASP A 25 -1.49 -25.35 -4.63
CA ASP A 25 -2.27 -24.12 -4.54
C ASP A 25 -2.09 -23.50 -3.15
N GLN A 26 -1.57 -22.26 -3.09
CA GLN A 26 -1.78 -21.40 -1.93
C GLN A 26 -3.30 -21.28 -1.73
N PRO A 27 -3.84 -21.43 -0.50
CA PRO A 27 -5.27 -21.25 -0.31
C PRO A 27 -5.62 -19.85 -0.84
N PRO A 28 -6.53 -19.74 -1.82
CA PRO A 28 -6.85 -18.47 -2.44
C PRO A 28 -7.29 -17.49 -1.34
N MET A 29 -6.96 -16.21 -1.49
CA MET A 29 -7.60 -15.16 -0.71
C MET A 29 -9.09 -15.19 -1.09
N VAL A 30 -9.89 -15.88 -0.28
CA VAL A 30 -11.33 -15.95 -0.48
C VAL A 30 -11.90 -14.63 -0.02
N ILE A 31 -12.18 -13.74 -0.96
CA ILE A 31 -13.03 -12.59 -0.71
C ILE A 31 -14.42 -13.17 -0.43
N PRO A 32 -14.97 -12.98 0.79
CA PRO A 32 -16.26 -13.54 1.11
C PRO A 32 -17.30 -12.87 0.20
N THR A 33 -18.19 -13.68 -0.35
CA THR A 33 -19.26 -13.21 -1.24
C THR A 33 -20.56 -13.70 -0.64
N ALA A 34 -21.50 -12.80 -0.40
CA ALA A 34 -22.82 -13.19 0.06
C ALA A 34 -23.55 -14.00 -1.02
N GLU A 35 -24.24 -15.05 -0.59
CA GLU A 35 -25.09 -15.85 -1.48
C GLU A 35 -26.41 -15.12 -1.74
N HIS A 36 -26.88 -14.36 -0.75
CA HIS A 36 -28.14 -13.65 -0.83
C HIS A 36 -27.98 -12.21 -1.34
N THR A 37 -28.94 -11.77 -2.16
CA THR A 37 -29.03 -10.38 -2.61
C THR A 37 -29.94 -9.59 -1.68
N PRO A 38 -29.48 -8.47 -1.10
CA PRO A 38 -30.32 -7.62 -0.25
C PRO A 38 -31.53 -7.08 -1.01
N ASN A 39 -32.70 -7.09 -0.37
CA ASN A 39 -33.97 -6.71 -0.98
C ASN A 39 -34.80 -5.72 -0.14
N MET A 40 -34.30 -5.33 1.04
CA MET A 40 -34.95 -4.38 1.94
C MET A 40 -33.89 -3.57 2.70
N THR A 41 -34.11 -2.27 2.82
CA THR A 41 -33.26 -1.40 3.64
C THR A 41 -33.52 -1.60 5.14
N ILE A 42 -32.56 -1.27 5.99
CA ILE A 42 -32.71 -1.37 7.44
C ILE A 42 -33.84 -0.45 7.93
N ALA A 43 -34.00 0.74 7.35
CA ALA A 43 -35.10 1.65 7.71
C ALA A 43 -36.48 1.04 7.41
N GLU A 44 -36.67 0.46 6.22
CA GLU A 44 -37.91 -0.23 5.85
C GLU A 44 -38.16 -1.46 6.73
N PHE A 45 -37.12 -2.23 7.01
CA PHE A 45 -37.18 -3.41 7.87
C PHE A 45 -37.63 -3.04 9.29
N LYS A 46 -36.99 -2.03 9.89
CA LYS A 46 -37.33 -1.53 11.23
C LYS A 46 -38.77 -1.04 11.29
N ALA A 47 -39.21 -0.26 10.30
CA ALA A 47 -40.57 0.24 10.20
C ALA A 47 -41.61 -0.89 10.04
N LYS A 48 -41.31 -1.88 9.20
CA LYS A 48 -42.20 -3.02 8.94
C LYS A 48 -42.47 -3.86 10.17
N TYR A 49 -41.44 -4.11 10.98
CA TYR A 49 -41.56 -4.92 12.20
C TYR A 49 -41.77 -4.09 13.46
N TRP A 50 -41.97 -2.78 13.34
CA TRP A 50 -42.18 -1.92 14.49
C TRP A 50 -43.49 -2.25 15.21
N GLN A 51 -43.43 -2.30 16.54
CA GLN A 51 -44.60 -2.33 17.41
C GLN A 51 -44.40 -1.30 18.52
N ASP A 52 -45.48 -0.59 18.87
CA ASP A 52 -45.49 0.38 19.98
C ASP A 52 -45.53 -0.30 21.36
N ALA A 53 -44.81 -1.41 21.50
CA ALA A 53 -44.54 -2.10 22.74
C ALA A 53 -43.09 -1.84 23.18
N VAL A 54 -42.85 -1.88 24.49
CA VAL A 54 -41.49 -1.80 25.05
C VAL A 54 -40.70 -3.08 24.81
N ASN A 55 -41.36 -4.23 24.92
CA ASN A 55 -40.82 -5.56 24.67
C ASN A 55 -41.75 -6.31 23.72
N TYR A 56 -41.17 -6.92 22.70
CA TYR A 56 -41.81 -7.91 21.85
C TYR A 56 -40.72 -8.70 21.13
N ILE A 57 -41.09 -9.79 20.48
CA ILE A 57 -40.26 -10.44 19.47
C ILE A 57 -41.18 -11.15 18.49
N ASP A 58 -40.85 -11.02 17.20
CA ASP A 58 -41.61 -11.61 16.11
C ASP A 58 -40.67 -12.43 15.22
N THR A 59 -41.25 -13.37 14.47
CA THR A 59 -40.56 -14.18 13.47
C THR A 59 -40.79 -13.60 12.09
N VAL A 60 -39.70 -13.34 11.36
CA VAL A 60 -39.76 -12.87 9.97
C VAL A 60 -40.13 -14.05 9.08
N LYS A 61 -41.36 -14.06 8.54
CA LYS A 61 -41.88 -15.16 7.69
C LYS A 61 -41.61 -14.97 6.20
N GLU A 62 -41.34 -13.72 5.82
CA GLU A 62 -41.11 -13.33 4.43
C GLU A 62 -39.65 -13.52 4.05
N ASP A 63 -39.40 -13.66 2.76
CA ASP A 63 -38.04 -13.78 2.20
C ASP A 63 -37.38 -12.40 2.13
N ILE A 64 -37.03 -11.87 3.30
CA ILE A 64 -36.40 -10.57 3.47
C ILE A 64 -34.91 -10.76 3.71
N VAL A 65 -34.09 -10.02 2.96
CA VAL A 65 -32.65 -9.98 3.11
C VAL A 65 -32.23 -8.54 3.34
N ILE A 66 -31.63 -8.27 4.48
CA ILE A 66 -31.05 -6.95 4.82
C ILE A 66 -29.53 -7.03 4.71
N HIS A 67 -28.88 -5.88 4.57
CA HIS A 67 -27.43 -5.77 4.66
C HIS A 67 -27.03 -4.52 5.44
N GLY A 68 -25.77 -4.43 5.83
CA GLY A 68 -25.19 -3.23 6.38
C GLY A 68 -23.71 -3.38 6.67
N TRP A 69 -23.02 -2.25 6.80
CA TRP A 69 -21.64 -2.19 7.23
C TRP A 69 -21.56 -2.12 8.76
N VAL A 70 -20.65 -2.90 9.34
CA VAL A 70 -20.40 -2.92 10.78
C VAL A 70 -19.90 -1.54 11.25
N THR A 71 -20.63 -0.92 12.19
CA THR A 71 -20.33 0.40 12.75
C THR A 71 -19.84 0.36 14.21
N SER A 72 -19.93 -0.80 14.86
CA SER A 72 -19.46 -1.04 16.23
C SER A 72 -18.16 -1.85 16.29
N SER A 73 -17.44 -1.75 17.41
CA SER A 73 -16.41 -2.70 17.82
C SER A 73 -16.56 -3.02 19.31
N ASP A 74 -16.49 -4.29 19.69
CA ASP A 74 -16.46 -4.73 21.09
C ASP A 74 -15.02 -4.88 21.65
N GLU A 75 -14.01 -4.48 20.86
CA GLU A 75 -12.59 -4.59 21.20
C GLU A 75 -12.20 -3.85 22.49
N SER A 76 -12.68 -2.61 22.67
CA SER A 76 -12.39 -1.81 23.87
C SER A 76 -13.09 -2.33 25.12
N GLY A 77 -14.09 -3.21 24.99
CA GLY A 77 -14.89 -3.73 26.10
C GLY A 77 -16.05 -2.83 26.55
N ASN A 78 -16.32 -1.70 25.88
CA ASN A 78 -17.47 -0.85 26.21
C ASN A 78 -18.80 -1.40 25.65
N ILE A 79 -18.76 -1.96 24.43
CA ILE A 79 -19.89 -2.63 23.78
C ILE A 79 -19.87 -4.11 24.16
N TYR A 80 -21.00 -4.64 24.63
CA TYR A 80 -21.08 -6.01 25.15
C TYR A 80 -22.03 -6.88 24.32
N LYS A 81 -21.51 -7.98 23.76
CA LYS A 81 -22.31 -9.03 23.11
C LYS A 81 -23.30 -8.49 22.08
N SER A 82 -22.85 -7.47 21.35
CA SER A 82 -23.68 -6.68 20.46
C SER A 82 -22.88 -6.25 19.24
N LEU A 83 -23.51 -6.36 18.07
CA LEU A 83 -23.01 -5.84 16.81
C LEU A 83 -23.99 -4.77 16.31
N TYR A 84 -23.49 -3.67 15.77
CA TYR A 84 -24.30 -2.64 15.13
C TYR A 84 -23.92 -2.54 13.67
N ILE A 85 -24.92 -2.46 12.81
CA ILE A 85 -24.75 -2.26 11.37
C ILE A 85 -25.60 -1.11 10.87
N SER A 86 -25.16 -0.51 9.77
CA SER A 86 -25.88 0.55 9.05
C SER A 86 -25.75 0.33 7.55
N ASP A 87 -26.84 0.53 6.82
CA ASP A 87 -26.87 0.59 5.34
C ASP A 87 -26.89 2.05 4.83
N GLY A 88 -26.73 3.02 5.73
CA GLY A 88 -26.89 4.45 5.48
C GLY A 88 -28.31 4.97 5.76
N THR A 89 -29.33 4.13 5.65
CA THR A 89 -30.74 4.52 5.90
C THR A 89 -31.05 4.55 7.40
N ALA A 90 -30.71 3.48 8.12
CA ALA A 90 -30.86 3.38 9.57
C ALA A 90 -29.84 2.41 10.17
N GLY A 91 -29.64 2.51 11.49
CA GLY A 91 -28.84 1.54 12.24
C GLY A 91 -29.72 0.49 12.90
N ILE A 92 -29.18 -0.72 13.04
CA ILE A 92 -29.81 -1.81 13.81
C ILE A 92 -28.79 -2.53 14.67
N ASN A 93 -29.21 -2.89 15.88
CA ASN A 93 -28.43 -3.72 16.80
C ASN A 93 -28.73 -5.21 16.59
N ILE A 94 -27.71 -6.04 16.71
CA ILE A 94 -27.81 -7.49 16.78
C ILE A 94 -27.22 -7.93 18.13
N SER A 95 -28.05 -8.51 18.99
CA SER A 95 -27.63 -9.06 20.29
C SER A 95 -27.18 -10.52 20.12
N ILE A 96 -25.89 -10.81 20.33
CA ILE A 96 -25.27 -12.12 20.03
C ILE A 96 -24.60 -12.66 21.29
N ASN A 97 -24.81 -13.94 21.63
CA ASN A 97 -24.21 -14.57 22.80
C ASN A 97 -22.74 -14.96 22.57
N GLN A 98 -21.91 -14.01 22.10
CA GLN A 98 -20.50 -14.19 21.77
C GLN A 98 -19.71 -12.94 22.17
N ASN A 99 -18.48 -13.12 22.66
CA ASN A 99 -17.54 -12.03 22.90
C ASN A 99 -16.52 -11.96 21.76
N SER A 100 -15.80 -10.83 21.66
CA SER A 100 -14.73 -10.63 20.68
C SER A 100 -15.24 -10.74 19.25
N LEU A 101 -16.42 -10.17 19.00
CA LEU A 101 -17.06 -10.12 17.69
C LEU A 101 -16.16 -9.39 16.66
N TYR A 102 -15.38 -8.40 17.10
CA TYR A 102 -14.42 -7.66 16.27
C TYR A 102 -13.42 -8.54 15.50
N ASN A 103 -13.12 -9.75 15.99
CA ASN A 103 -12.22 -10.69 15.30
C ASN A 103 -12.78 -11.16 13.95
N ASN A 104 -14.09 -11.38 13.88
CA ASN A 104 -14.79 -11.90 12.71
C ASN A 104 -15.58 -10.82 11.95
N TYR A 105 -16.02 -9.77 12.65
CA TYR A 105 -16.86 -8.70 12.14
C TYR A 105 -16.18 -7.35 12.38
N ARG A 106 -15.17 -7.04 11.57
CA ARG A 106 -14.37 -5.82 11.68
C ARG A 106 -15.19 -4.59 11.30
N LEU A 107 -14.84 -3.42 11.83
CA LEU A 107 -15.43 -2.14 11.40
C LEU A 107 -15.37 -2.01 9.87
N GLY A 108 -16.49 -1.62 9.26
CA GLY A 108 -16.63 -1.49 7.81
C GLY A 108 -16.83 -2.80 7.04
N GLN A 109 -16.81 -3.97 7.70
CA GLN A 109 -17.22 -5.23 7.07
C GLN A 109 -18.69 -5.16 6.67
N GLU A 110 -19.00 -5.42 5.41
CA GLU A 110 -20.39 -5.62 5.00
C GLU A 110 -20.86 -7.01 5.42
N ILE A 111 -22.04 -7.05 6.04
CA ILE A 111 -22.73 -8.30 6.36
C ILE A 111 -24.11 -8.31 5.71
N VAL A 112 -24.47 -9.46 5.16
CA VAL A 112 -25.77 -9.76 4.56
C VAL A 112 -26.48 -10.76 5.45
N ILE A 113 -27.77 -10.52 5.71
CA ILE A 113 -28.55 -11.27 6.68
C ILE A 113 -29.89 -11.68 6.06
N PRO A 114 -30.04 -12.94 5.59
CA PRO A 114 -31.33 -13.51 5.24
C PRO A 114 -32.16 -13.70 6.51
N MET A 115 -33.23 -12.92 6.64
CA MET A 115 -34.00 -12.82 7.87
C MET A 115 -35.11 -13.87 7.99
N LYS A 116 -35.43 -14.61 6.93
CA LYS A 116 -36.52 -15.59 6.94
C LYS A 116 -36.32 -16.65 8.01
N ASP A 117 -37.36 -16.87 8.81
CA ASP A 117 -37.41 -17.76 9.99
C ASP A 117 -36.53 -17.34 11.18
N TYR A 118 -35.91 -16.16 11.11
CA TYR A 118 -35.20 -15.52 12.23
C TYR A 118 -36.06 -14.46 12.92
N PHE A 119 -35.52 -13.83 13.96
CA PHE A 119 -36.30 -13.02 14.90
C PHE A 119 -35.84 -11.56 14.97
N VAL A 120 -36.81 -10.67 15.07
CA VAL A 120 -36.63 -9.23 15.33
C VAL A 120 -37.59 -8.83 16.44
N GLY A 121 -37.12 -7.98 17.35
CA GLY A 121 -37.92 -7.63 18.52
C GLY A 121 -37.43 -6.38 19.23
N LYS A 122 -38.04 -6.08 20.37
CA LYS A 122 -37.57 -5.06 21.30
C LYS A 122 -37.19 -5.64 22.65
N TYR A 123 -36.10 -5.10 23.21
CA TYR A 123 -35.71 -5.28 24.61
C TYR A 123 -35.56 -3.92 25.28
N ASN A 124 -36.43 -3.62 26.25
CA ASN A 124 -36.51 -2.35 26.95
C ASN A 124 -36.51 -1.14 26.00
N GLY A 125 -37.35 -1.14 24.96
CA GLY A 125 -37.37 -0.07 23.95
C GLY A 125 -36.35 -0.24 22.82
N GLN A 126 -35.37 -1.12 23.02
CA GLN A 126 -34.34 -1.67 22.13
C GLN A 126 -34.75 -2.38 20.82
N GLN A 127 -35.08 -1.77 19.66
CA GLN A 127 -35.33 -2.62 18.47
C GLN A 127 -34.03 -3.28 17.97
N GLN A 128 -34.03 -4.61 17.91
CA GLN A 128 -32.83 -5.41 17.66
C GLN A 128 -33.15 -6.78 17.06
N LEU A 129 -32.14 -7.40 16.47
CA LEU A 129 -32.13 -8.83 16.15
C LEU A 129 -31.68 -9.61 17.39
N GLY A 130 -32.32 -10.75 17.65
CA GLY A 130 -32.07 -11.54 18.86
C GLY A 130 -32.77 -12.88 18.84
N TYR A 131 -32.94 -13.48 20.02
CA TYR A 131 -33.65 -14.75 20.20
C TYR A 131 -34.86 -14.59 21.13
N PRO A 132 -35.96 -15.34 20.92
CA PRO A 132 -37.13 -15.25 21.77
C PRO A 132 -36.87 -15.77 23.18
N ALA A 133 -37.15 -14.93 24.18
CA ALA A 133 -37.19 -15.33 25.59
C ALA A 133 -38.48 -14.86 26.26
N TRP A 134 -39.02 -15.68 27.15
CA TRP A 134 -40.20 -15.35 27.94
C TRP A 134 -39.81 -14.54 29.18
N TYR A 135 -40.23 -13.28 29.25
CA TYR A 135 -40.05 -12.43 30.41
C TYR A 135 -41.23 -12.57 31.37
N ALA A 136 -41.07 -13.46 32.37
CA ALA A 136 -42.15 -13.84 33.28
C ALA A 136 -42.79 -12.64 34.03
N SER A 137 -41.98 -11.67 34.49
CA SER A 137 -42.49 -10.52 35.24
C SER A 137 -43.31 -9.55 34.38
N GLY A 138 -43.02 -9.45 33.09
CA GLY A 138 -43.79 -8.62 32.15
C GLY A 138 -44.89 -9.39 31.41
N SER A 139 -44.94 -10.72 31.57
CA SER A 139 -45.86 -11.60 30.82
C SER A 139 -45.80 -11.38 29.31
N VAL A 140 -44.60 -11.22 28.78
CA VAL A 140 -44.35 -10.86 27.38
C VAL A 140 -43.12 -11.60 26.85
N TRP A 141 -43.11 -11.89 25.55
CA TRP A 141 -41.90 -12.36 24.86
C TRP A 141 -41.03 -11.17 24.49
N GLU A 142 -39.72 -11.28 24.67
CA GLU A 142 -38.76 -10.24 24.35
C GLU A 142 -37.57 -10.78 23.57
N ALA A 143 -36.83 -9.86 22.95
CA ALA A 143 -35.54 -10.18 22.34
C ALA A 143 -34.46 -10.38 23.41
N THR A 144 -33.73 -11.49 23.34
CA THR A 144 -32.50 -11.74 24.10
C THR A 144 -31.33 -12.09 23.17
N PHE A 145 -30.20 -12.50 23.72
CA PHE A 145 -29.02 -12.87 22.95
C PHE A 145 -29.27 -14.04 22.00
N LEU A 146 -28.96 -13.83 20.72
CA LEU A 146 -28.92 -14.86 19.69
C LEU A 146 -27.81 -15.87 19.98
N PRO A 147 -28.08 -17.18 20.00
CA PRO A 147 -27.02 -18.19 20.15
C PRO A 147 -25.95 -18.06 19.06
N GLN A 148 -24.66 -18.13 19.43
CA GLN A 148 -23.53 -17.98 18.50
C GLN A 148 -23.66 -18.87 17.26
N ALA A 149 -23.94 -20.16 17.43
CA ALA A 149 -24.06 -21.09 16.31
C ALA A 149 -25.20 -20.72 15.34
N MET A 150 -26.27 -20.10 15.86
CA MET A 150 -27.37 -19.61 15.03
C MET A 150 -26.95 -18.37 14.25
N TRP A 151 -26.25 -17.43 14.90
CA TRP A 151 -25.67 -16.27 14.23
C TRP A 151 -24.70 -16.66 13.10
N GLU A 152 -23.76 -17.56 13.39
CA GLU A 152 -22.75 -18.02 12.42
C GLU A 152 -23.38 -18.79 11.24
N SER A 153 -24.54 -19.43 11.46
CA SER A 153 -25.29 -20.08 10.37
C SER A 153 -26.06 -19.14 9.47
N MET A 154 -26.31 -17.90 9.90
CA MET A 154 -27.17 -16.96 9.18
C MET A 154 -26.42 -15.79 8.55
N VAL A 155 -25.31 -15.35 9.16
CA VAL A 155 -24.58 -14.17 8.70
C VAL A 155 -23.68 -14.49 7.53
N GLU A 156 -23.75 -13.67 6.49
CA GLU A 156 -22.89 -13.76 5.32
C GLU A 156 -21.97 -12.54 5.27
N LEU A 157 -20.65 -12.77 5.20
CA LEU A 157 -19.70 -11.70 4.95
C LEU A 157 -19.71 -11.38 3.46
N ASN A 158 -19.66 -10.09 3.10
CA ASN A 158 -19.58 -9.65 1.72
C ASN A 158 -18.41 -8.68 1.53
N GLY A 159 -17.52 -8.98 0.59
CA GLY A 159 -16.34 -8.16 0.31
C GLY A 159 -15.37 -8.05 1.50
N LEU A 160 -14.37 -7.19 1.32
CA LEU A 160 -13.43 -6.82 2.38
C LEU A 160 -13.96 -5.61 3.16
N PRO A 161 -13.56 -5.42 4.45
CA PRO A 161 -13.96 -4.26 5.24
C PRO A 161 -13.63 -2.94 4.54
N ASN A 162 -14.60 -2.04 4.49
CA ASN A 162 -14.48 -0.72 3.89
C ASN A 162 -14.89 0.38 4.88
N LEU A 163 -13.90 1.02 5.50
CA LEU A 163 -14.13 2.08 6.49
C LEU A 163 -14.80 3.33 5.91
N SER A 164 -14.70 3.59 4.60
CA SER A 164 -15.40 4.73 3.98
C SER A 164 -16.93 4.60 4.00
N LYS A 165 -17.44 3.39 4.30
CA LYS A 165 -18.87 3.12 4.47
C LYS A 165 -19.35 3.26 5.92
N VAL A 166 -18.43 3.42 6.88
CA VAL A 166 -18.73 3.73 8.27
C VAL A 166 -18.87 5.25 8.39
N ASP A 167 -19.98 5.76 7.89
CA ASP A 167 -20.28 7.19 7.91
C ASP A 167 -20.96 7.60 9.23
N THR A 168 -20.56 8.76 9.76
CA THR A 168 -21.18 9.36 10.94
C THR A 168 -22.20 10.39 10.51
N VAL A 169 -23.40 10.35 11.09
CA VAL A 169 -24.37 11.44 10.88
C VAL A 169 -24.17 12.49 11.96
N ASP A 170 -23.92 13.73 11.55
CA ASP A 170 -23.91 14.88 12.45
C ASP A 170 -25.31 15.13 12.99
N VAL A 171 -25.44 15.17 14.32
CA VAL A 171 -26.71 15.39 15.03
C VAL A 171 -26.51 16.30 16.23
N SER A 172 -27.59 16.95 16.66
CA SER A 172 -27.62 17.70 17.92
C SER A 172 -28.37 16.91 18.99
N ILE A 173 -28.06 17.12 20.27
CA ILE A 173 -28.75 16.42 21.37
C ILE A 173 -30.27 16.67 21.33
N SER A 174 -30.68 17.88 20.98
CA SER A 174 -32.09 18.28 20.82
C SER A 174 -32.85 17.53 19.70
N ASP A 175 -32.15 16.84 18.80
CA ASP A 175 -32.78 16.03 17.76
C ASP A 175 -33.55 14.83 18.34
N PHE A 176 -33.13 14.33 19.50
CA PHE A 176 -33.70 13.13 20.11
C PHE A 176 -34.00 13.26 21.61
N GLN A 177 -33.39 14.20 22.33
CA GLN A 177 -33.62 14.35 23.76
C GLN A 177 -35.11 14.54 24.09
N GLY A 178 -35.64 13.71 24.99
CA GLY A 178 -37.05 13.74 25.41
C GLY A 178 -38.05 13.26 24.36
N LYS A 179 -37.61 12.88 23.15
CA LYS A 179 -38.46 12.38 22.07
C LYS A 179 -38.54 10.86 22.12
N THR A 180 -39.78 10.36 22.14
CA THR A 180 -40.11 8.93 22.21
C THR A 180 -41.10 8.49 21.13
N ASP A 181 -41.41 9.37 20.18
CA ASP A 181 -42.19 9.04 19.00
C ASP A 181 -41.47 8.01 18.12
N SER A 182 -42.25 7.19 17.42
CA SER A 182 -41.72 6.10 16.60
C SER A 182 -40.83 6.60 15.47
N GLU A 183 -41.10 7.78 14.90
CA GLU A 183 -40.30 8.38 13.84
C GLU A 183 -38.86 8.64 14.31
N THR A 184 -38.70 9.32 15.45
CA THR A 184 -37.39 9.60 16.04
C THR A 184 -36.66 8.33 16.46
N LEU A 185 -37.38 7.38 17.09
CA LEU A 185 -36.80 6.10 17.50
C LEU A 185 -36.30 5.28 16.31
N LEU A 186 -37.11 5.11 15.28
CA LEU A 186 -36.74 4.37 14.07
C LEU A 186 -35.51 4.98 13.39
N LYS A 187 -35.43 6.31 13.35
CA LYS A 187 -34.35 7.06 12.68
C LYS A 187 -33.00 6.97 13.39
N TYR A 188 -32.97 7.18 14.71
CA TYR A 188 -31.70 7.36 15.44
C TYR A 188 -31.24 6.14 16.24
N GLN A 189 -32.17 5.27 16.67
CA GLN A 189 -31.82 4.10 17.47
C GLN A 189 -30.90 3.14 16.70
N GLY A 190 -29.76 2.79 17.28
CA GLY A 190 -28.75 1.91 16.69
C GLY A 190 -27.83 2.58 15.68
N LYS A 191 -27.96 3.90 15.46
CA LYS A 191 -27.18 4.65 14.48
C LYS A 191 -25.87 5.16 15.09
N LEU A 192 -24.79 5.15 14.31
CA LEU A 192 -23.54 5.82 14.62
C LEU A 192 -23.68 7.31 14.29
N VAL A 193 -23.44 8.17 15.27
CA VAL A 193 -23.61 9.63 15.12
C VAL A 193 -22.40 10.38 15.64
N ARG A 194 -22.24 11.61 15.17
CA ARG A 194 -21.30 12.60 15.68
C ARG A 194 -22.07 13.76 16.31
N ILE A 195 -21.64 14.18 17.50
CA ILE A 195 -22.18 15.34 18.21
C ILE A 195 -21.01 16.26 18.52
N SER A 196 -21.04 17.48 17.97
CA SER A 196 -19.96 18.45 18.15
C SER A 196 -20.25 19.45 19.25
N GLY A 197 -19.20 19.96 19.89
CA GLY A 197 -19.29 21.06 20.86
C GLY A 197 -20.05 20.70 22.14
N VAL A 198 -19.78 19.53 22.72
CA VAL A 198 -20.35 19.09 23.99
C VAL A 198 -19.28 18.99 25.07
N HIS A 199 -19.63 19.06 26.34
CA HIS A 199 -18.69 18.86 27.45
C HIS A 199 -19.26 17.87 28.47
N PHE A 200 -18.39 17.15 29.17
CA PHE A 200 -18.80 16.30 30.28
C PHE A 200 -19.14 17.16 31.50
N THR A 201 -20.38 17.07 32.00
CA THR A 201 -20.87 17.93 33.10
C THR A 201 -20.15 17.68 34.42
N ASP A 202 -19.58 16.48 34.59
CA ASP A 202 -18.92 16.03 35.81
C ASP A 202 -17.39 16.06 35.67
N ALA A 203 -16.85 16.55 34.55
CA ALA A 203 -15.40 16.65 34.39
C ALA A 203 -14.82 17.65 35.40
N ASN A 204 -13.84 17.18 36.17
CA ASN A 204 -13.22 17.96 37.25
C ASN A 204 -11.70 17.69 37.36
N GLY A 205 -11.10 17.15 36.30
CA GLY A 205 -9.69 16.74 36.26
C GLY A 205 -9.36 15.47 37.06
N VAL A 206 -10.34 14.81 37.69
CA VAL A 206 -10.14 13.60 38.51
C VAL A 206 -11.09 12.45 38.14
N LEU A 207 -12.35 12.76 37.84
CA LEU A 207 -13.35 11.74 37.52
C LEU A 207 -13.03 11.03 36.21
N THR A 208 -13.21 9.71 36.19
CA THR A 208 -12.88 8.85 35.04
C THR A 208 -14.12 8.42 34.25
N PHE A 209 -13.94 7.83 33.06
CA PHE A 209 -15.08 7.36 32.25
C PHE A 209 -15.99 6.36 32.97
N ALA A 210 -15.44 5.42 33.74
CA ALA A 210 -16.22 4.54 34.61
C ALA A 210 -15.50 4.15 35.90
N GLU A 211 -16.28 3.80 36.92
CA GLU A 211 -15.80 3.20 38.15
C GLU A 211 -15.28 1.77 37.91
N SER A 212 -14.33 1.32 38.74
CA SER A 212 -13.70 0.00 38.58
C SER A 212 -14.66 -1.16 38.87
N SER A 213 -15.72 -0.95 39.65
CA SER A 213 -16.63 -1.99 40.14
C SER A 213 -17.98 -2.03 39.43
N ALA A 214 -18.32 -1.05 38.60
CA ALA A 214 -19.65 -0.94 38.02
C ALA A 214 -19.70 -0.14 36.71
N THR A 215 -20.61 -0.54 35.82
CA THR A 215 -21.01 0.29 34.67
C THR A 215 -21.49 1.64 35.17
N THR A 216 -20.90 2.72 34.64
CA THR A 216 -21.10 4.09 35.10
C THR A 216 -21.75 4.91 33.99
N ASN A 217 -22.73 5.73 34.35
CA ASN A 217 -23.29 6.72 33.45
C ASN A 217 -22.57 8.05 33.69
N ARG A 218 -22.12 8.67 32.60
CA ARG A 218 -21.65 10.06 32.56
C ARG A 218 -22.63 10.89 31.74
N THR A 219 -22.58 12.20 31.90
CA THR A 219 -23.48 13.12 31.20
C THR A 219 -22.66 14.09 30.38
N ILE A 220 -23.02 14.25 29.11
CA ILE A 220 -22.54 15.34 28.26
C ILE A 220 -23.65 16.36 28.07
N ALA A 221 -23.28 17.64 27.94
CA ALA A 221 -24.19 18.73 27.65
C ALA A 221 -23.67 19.58 26.48
N ASP A 222 -24.60 20.12 25.68
CA ASP A 222 -24.29 21.16 24.68
C ASP A 222 -24.39 22.58 25.29
N GLU A 223 -24.05 23.60 24.50
CA GLU A 223 -24.11 25.02 24.92
C GLU A 223 -25.52 25.46 25.33
N ASP A 224 -26.56 24.86 24.73
CA ASP A 224 -27.97 25.13 25.03
C ASP A 224 -28.47 24.42 26.30
N GLY A 225 -27.63 23.59 26.92
CA GLY A 225 -27.94 22.85 28.15
C GLY A 225 -28.72 21.56 27.92
N ASN A 226 -28.87 21.10 26.68
CA ASN A 226 -29.43 19.77 26.39
C ASN A 226 -28.42 18.71 26.83
N GLN A 227 -28.92 17.57 27.32
CA GLN A 227 -28.09 16.55 27.98
C GLN A 227 -28.31 15.16 27.38
N LEU A 228 -27.22 14.40 27.31
CA LEU A 228 -27.21 13.00 26.88
C LEU A 228 -26.37 12.15 27.81
N ILE A 229 -26.86 10.95 28.13
CA ILE A 229 -26.15 9.98 28.96
C ILE A 229 -25.14 9.22 28.10
N VAL A 230 -23.86 9.26 28.47
CA VAL A 230 -22.80 8.39 27.96
C VAL A 230 -22.65 7.21 28.92
N ARG A 231 -22.91 6.00 28.42
CA ARG A 231 -22.89 4.79 29.24
C ARG A 231 -21.58 4.04 29.06
N ASN A 232 -20.81 3.92 30.15
CA ASN A 232 -19.45 3.37 30.13
C ASN A 232 -19.35 2.09 30.98
N SER A 233 -18.85 1.02 30.39
CA SER A 233 -18.57 -0.27 31.03
C SER A 233 -17.35 -0.19 31.94
N ASN A 234 -17.40 -0.89 33.07
CA ASN A 234 -16.21 -1.11 33.91
C ASN A 234 -15.23 -2.14 33.30
N TYR A 235 -15.59 -2.77 32.18
CA TYR A 235 -14.69 -3.61 31.39
C TYR A 235 -14.02 -2.83 30.25
N ALA A 236 -14.38 -1.55 30.04
CA ALA A 236 -13.74 -0.72 29.03
C ALA A 236 -12.25 -0.52 29.37
N ASP A 237 -11.38 -0.63 28.37
CA ASP A 237 -9.95 -0.35 28.51
C ASP A 237 -9.70 1.10 28.96
N PHE A 238 -10.49 2.04 28.45
CA PHE A 238 -10.47 3.47 28.77
C PHE A 238 -11.23 3.87 30.05
N ARG A 239 -11.79 2.91 30.81
CA ARG A 239 -12.60 3.22 32.02
C ARG A 239 -11.89 4.13 33.03
N ALA A 240 -10.56 4.01 33.12
CA ALA A 240 -9.71 4.69 34.09
C ALA A 240 -9.17 6.02 33.56
N ASP A 241 -9.45 6.36 32.31
CA ASP A 241 -9.04 7.64 31.74
C ASP A 241 -9.89 8.75 32.36
N VAL A 242 -9.24 9.88 32.67
CA VAL A 242 -9.90 11.05 33.23
C VAL A 242 -10.79 11.68 32.16
N LEU A 243 -11.99 12.10 32.57
CA LEU A 243 -12.93 12.77 31.69
C LEU A 243 -12.29 14.05 31.13
N PRO A 244 -12.43 14.30 29.82
CA PRO A 244 -11.91 15.51 29.22
C PRO A 244 -12.61 16.76 29.77
N GLU A 245 -11.82 17.81 29.99
CA GLU A 245 -12.32 19.12 30.39
C GLU A 245 -12.51 20.01 29.16
N GLY A 246 -13.57 20.83 29.16
CA GLY A 246 -13.94 21.72 28.06
C GLY A 246 -14.76 21.02 26.97
N ASP A 247 -14.98 21.74 25.87
CA ASP A 247 -15.78 21.25 24.76
C ASP A 247 -15.00 20.23 23.93
N VAL A 248 -15.72 19.18 23.54
CA VAL A 248 -15.27 18.04 22.75
C VAL A 248 -16.30 17.73 21.67
N ASP A 249 -15.86 17.02 20.64
CA ASP A 249 -16.74 16.31 19.73
C ASP A 249 -16.78 14.84 20.16
N VAL A 250 -17.95 14.20 20.08
CA VAL A 250 -18.09 12.78 20.39
C VAL A 250 -18.68 12.01 19.22
N VAL A 251 -18.18 10.80 18.98
CA VAL A 251 -18.68 9.85 18.00
C VAL A 251 -19.12 8.59 18.72
N GLY A 252 -20.26 8.02 18.37
CA GLY A 252 -20.76 6.85 19.10
C GLY A 252 -22.13 6.38 18.68
N LEU A 253 -22.55 5.27 19.27
CA LEU A 253 -23.81 4.60 18.94
C LEU A 253 -24.92 5.11 19.84
N LEU A 254 -26.02 5.57 19.22
CA LEU A 254 -27.24 5.91 19.93
C LEU A 254 -28.05 4.66 20.25
N SER A 255 -28.49 4.56 21.50
CA SER A 255 -29.35 3.52 22.03
C SER A 255 -30.50 4.15 22.79
N PHE A 256 -31.59 3.41 22.95
CA PHE A 256 -32.76 3.87 23.70
C PHE A 256 -33.20 2.82 24.71
N TYR A 257 -33.44 3.26 25.94
CA TYR A 257 -33.81 2.41 27.06
C TYR A 257 -35.12 2.88 27.71
N ALA A 258 -36.11 1.98 27.78
CA ALA A 258 -37.40 2.20 28.42
C ALA A 258 -37.75 1.01 29.31
N THR A 259 -38.05 1.27 30.58
CA THR A 259 -38.29 0.22 31.58
C THR A 259 -39.70 -0.38 31.55
N ARG A 260 -40.70 0.37 31.08
CA ARG A 260 -42.13 0.00 31.08
C ARG A 260 -42.86 0.76 29.97
N GLN A 261 -44.00 0.22 29.53
CA GLN A 261 -44.88 0.86 28.57
C GLN A 261 -45.23 2.30 29.01
N ASN A 262 -45.17 3.25 28.06
CA ASN A 262 -45.43 4.68 28.28
C ASN A 262 -44.47 5.38 29.26
N SER A 263 -43.30 4.81 29.55
CA SER A 263 -42.25 5.57 30.24
C SER A 263 -41.62 6.58 29.29
N SER A 264 -41.08 7.68 29.83
CA SER A 264 -40.39 8.71 29.06
C SER A 264 -39.10 8.20 28.39
N GLY A 265 -38.70 6.95 28.64
CA GLY A 265 -37.48 6.35 28.14
C GLY A 265 -36.22 7.18 28.41
N THR A 266 -35.10 6.75 27.86
CA THR A 266 -33.82 7.45 28.00
C THR A 266 -32.94 7.12 26.82
N TRP A 267 -32.50 8.14 26.10
CA TRP A 267 -31.45 8.00 25.10
C TRP A 267 -30.09 7.80 25.79
N GLN A 268 -29.32 6.86 25.28
CA GLN A 268 -28.01 6.48 25.78
C GLN A 268 -27.01 6.50 24.63
N PHE A 269 -25.79 6.89 24.94
CA PHE A 269 -24.69 6.99 23.98
C PHE A 269 -23.57 6.05 24.39
N TYR A 270 -23.12 5.25 23.43
CA TYR A 270 -22.03 4.28 23.64
C TYR A 270 -20.84 4.66 22.78
N LEU A 271 -19.72 4.97 23.44
CA LEU A 271 -18.41 5.11 22.81
C LEU A 271 -17.89 3.73 22.40
N ARG A 272 -17.25 3.64 21.24
CA ARG A 272 -16.59 2.41 20.79
C ARG A 272 -15.18 2.31 21.36
N SER A 273 -14.50 3.44 21.58
CA SER A 273 -13.18 3.54 22.24
C SER A 273 -12.99 4.94 22.85
N ALA A 274 -11.84 5.22 23.46
CA ALA A 274 -11.49 6.58 23.89
C ALA A 274 -11.34 7.57 22.73
N ASP A 275 -10.90 7.09 21.55
CA ASP A 275 -10.69 7.92 20.35
C ASP A 275 -11.98 8.53 19.78
N ASP A 276 -13.11 7.96 20.17
CA ASP A 276 -14.44 8.49 19.88
C ASP A 276 -14.75 9.79 20.65
N VAL A 277 -13.88 10.20 21.58
CA VAL A 277 -13.92 11.55 22.19
C VAL A 277 -12.81 12.39 21.57
N ILE A 278 -13.23 13.26 20.65
CA ILE A 278 -12.37 14.04 19.77
C ILE A 278 -12.22 15.44 20.36
N GLY A 279 -11.03 15.72 20.89
CA GLY A 279 -10.77 16.92 21.68
C GLY A 279 -10.86 16.65 23.18
N GLY A 280 -10.67 17.67 24.02
CA GLY A 280 -10.90 17.56 25.47
C GLY A 280 -9.73 17.18 26.36
N GLY A 281 -8.57 16.87 25.81
CA GLY A 281 -7.35 17.25 26.52
C GLY A 281 -7.22 18.75 26.36
N GLY A 282 -7.27 19.52 27.46
CA GLY A 282 -7.19 20.98 27.42
C GLY A 282 -6.17 21.49 26.40
N LYS A 283 -6.48 22.62 25.75
CA LYS A 283 -5.73 23.19 24.61
C LYS A 283 -4.22 22.93 24.71
N GLY A 284 -3.62 22.42 23.63
CA GLY A 284 -2.19 22.08 23.58
C GLY A 284 -1.85 20.59 23.61
N THR A 285 -2.83 19.72 23.38
CA THR A 285 -2.59 18.29 23.12
C THR A 285 -2.27 18.05 21.65
N ARG A 286 -1.76 16.85 21.32
CA ARG A 286 -1.34 16.53 19.94
C ARG A 286 -2.52 16.54 18.95
N SER A 287 -3.69 16.10 19.43
CA SER A 287 -4.96 16.08 18.69
C SER A 287 -5.69 17.43 18.71
N ASN A 288 -5.42 18.31 19.68
CA ASN A 288 -5.95 19.67 19.76
C ASN A 288 -4.83 20.70 20.08
N PRO A 289 -3.94 20.98 19.11
CA PRO A 289 -2.84 21.91 19.31
C PRO A 289 -3.31 23.37 19.37
N TYR A 290 -2.50 24.24 19.98
CA TYR A 290 -2.62 25.69 19.81
C TYR A 290 -2.37 26.07 18.35
N THR A 291 -3.06 27.10 17.87
CA THR A 291 -2.61 27.88 16.71
C THR A 291 -1.40 28.73 17.13
N THR A 292 -0.63 29.21 16.16
CA THR A 292 0.50 30.10 16.44
C THR A 292 0.05 31.39 17.12
N LEU A 293 -1.11 31.95 16.74
CA LEU A 293 -1.64 33.16 17.35
C LEU A 293 -2.11 32.95 18.79
N GLU A 294 -2.75 31.81 19.10
CA GLU A 294 -3.13 31.48 20.48
C GLU A 294 -1.89 31.27 21.36
N ALA A 295 -0.87 30.59 20.86
CA ALA A 295 0.39 30.41 21.60
C ALA A 295 1.19 31.74 21.75
N VAL A 296 1.04 32.69 20.83
CA VAL A 296 1.53 34.08 21.02
C VAL A 296 0.76 34.80 22.13
N ALA A 297 -0.56 34.62 22.21
CA ALA A 297 -1.38 35.22 23.28
C ALA A 297 -1.03 34.65 24.68
N GLU A 298 -0.63 33.38 24.74
CA GLU A 298 -0.22 32.68 25.95
C GLU A 298 1.27 32.80 26.29
N GLN A 299 1.98 33.72 25.63
CA GLN A 299 3.42 33.90 25.83
C GLN A 299 3.76 34.27 27.29
N ASN A 300 4.67 33.51 27.91
CA ASN A 300 5.14 33.72 29.28
C ASN A 300 4.05 33.59 30.38
N THR A 301 2.88 33.00 30.08
CA THR A 301 1.85 32.71 31.10
C THR A 301 2.16 31.44 31.91
N GLY A 302 3.15 30.66 31.47
CA GLY A 302 3.44 29.31 31.96
C GLY A 302 2.79 28.20 31.12
N ALA A 303 2.01 28.56 30.10
CA ALA A 303 1.43 27.63 29.14
C ALA A 303 2.51 26.89 28.34
N LYS A 304 2.19 25.63 28.01
CA LYS A 304 3.02 24.74 27.19
C LYS A 304 2.12 23.75 26.46
N GLY A 305 2.53 23.31 25.28
CA GLY A 305 1.74 22.34 24.54
C GLY A 305 2.19 22.20 23.10
N TRP A 306 1.43 21.40 22.36
CA TRP A 306 1.53 21.32 20.91
C TRP A 306 0.98 22.58 20.25
N VAL A 307 1.66 23.06 19.23
CA VAL A 307 1.27 24.17 18.36
C VAL A 307 1.32 23.68 16.92
N THR A 308 0.32 24.04 16.11
CA THR A 308 0.30 23.81 14.66
C THR A 308 0.51 25.12 13.91
N GLY A 309 1.23 25.09 12.79
CA GLY A 309 1.43 26.25 11.92
C GLY A 309 2.29 25.93 10.71
N TYR A 310 2.34 26.84 9.74
CA TYR A 310 3.15 26.75 8.53
C TYR A 310 4.54 27.32 8.73
N ILE A 311 5.57 26.65 8.21
CA ILE A 311 6.96 27.12 8.26
C ILE A 311 7.13 28.29 7.27
N VAL A 312 7.27 29.51 7.77
CA VAL A 312 7.28 30.75 6.96
C VAL A 312 8.64 31.43 6.85
N GLY A 313 9.68 30.91 7.52
CA GLY A 313 11.05 31.44 7.40
C GLY A 313 11.99 30.95 8.50
N ALA A 314 13.13 31.63 8.64
CA ALA A 314 14.07 31.48 9.75
C ALA A 314 14.68 32.83 10.13
N VAL A 315 15.23 32.96 11.34
CA VAL A 315 15.91 34.20 11.76
C VAL A 315 17.18 34.42 10.92
N ALA A 316 17.39 35.65 10.45
CA ALA A 316 18.51 36.02 9.59
C ALA A 316 19.88 35.97 10.33
N PRO A 317 21.01 35.85 9.60
CA PRO A 317 22.35 35.94 10.18
C PRO A 317 22.57 37.21 11.00
N GLU A 318 23.44 37.10 12.02
CA GLU A 318 23.85 38.22 12.89
C GLU A 318 22.73 38.85 13.75
N VAL A 319 21.49 38.39 13.62
CA VAL A 319 20.37 38.77 14.49
C VAL A 319 20.45 37.99 15.80
N THR A 320 20.60 38.70 16.91
CA THR A 320 20.53 38.14 18.28
C THR A 320 19.22 38.46 18.98
N THR A 321 18.49 39.48 18.50
CA THR A 321 17.17 39.88 18.98
C THR A 321 16.36 40.38 17.79
N VAL A 322 15.21 39.76 17.55
CA VAL A 322 14.29 40.07 16.44
C VAL A 322 13.47 41.30 16.82
N SER A 323 13.71 42.40 16.11
CA SER A 323 13.07 43.70 16.30
C SER A 323 11.91 43.93 15.33
N GLY A 324 11.95 43.32 14.14
CA GLY A 324 10.88 43.44 13.14
C GLY A 324 11.01 42.46 11.98
N ASN A 325 10.15 42.62 10.98
CA ASN A 325 10.02 41.65 9.87
C ASN A 325 11.29 41.52 9.02
N ALA A 326 12.17 42.53 9.00
CA ALA A 326 13.43 42.49 8.24
C ALA A 326 14.48 41.52 8.84
N ASP A 327 14.29 41.13 10.10
CA ASP A 327 15.21 40.23 10.82
C ASP A 327 14.93 38.73 10.54
N ILE A 328 13.93 38.44 9.71
CA ILE A 328 13.53 37.08 9.31
C ILE A 328 13.77 36.91 7.81
N GLU A 329 14.39 35.79 7.43
CA GLU A 329 14.44 35.33 6.05
C GLU A 329 13.13 34.63 5.69
N TRP A 330 12.17 35.38 5.10
CA TRP A 330 10.89 34.87 4.59
C TRP A 330 11.03 34.13 3.26
N LYS A 331 11.98 33.20 3.19
CA LYS A 331 12.34 32.43 1.99
C LYS A 331 12.99 31.12 2.39
N ALA A 332 13.16 30.23 1.43
CA ALA A 332 14.09 29.11 1.54
C ALA A 332 14.91 28.99 0.24
N PRO A 333 16.17 28.50 0.29
CA PRO A 333 16.93 28.14 1.50
C PRO A 333 17.26 29.36 2.37
N THR A 334 17.41 29.13 3.67
CA THR A 334 17.88 30.14 4.64
C THR A 334 19.39 30.00 4.88
N THR A 335 20.00 31.03 5.45
CA THR A 335 21.45 31.07 5.64
C THR A 335 21.90 30.27 6.88
N LEU A 336 21.12 30.36 7.97
CA LEU A 336 21.33 29.65 9.21
C LEU A 336 20.35 28.48 9.37
N ASP A 337 20.72 27.55 10.25
CA ASP A 337 20.02 26.31 10.55
C ASP A 337 19.53 26.20 12.00
N ASN A 338 19.71 27.24 12.81
CA ASN A 338 19.43 27.23 14.24
C ASN A 338 17.99 27.61 14.63
N THR A 339 17.14 28.01 13.66
CA THR A 339 15.74 28.38 13.92
C THR A 339 14.83 28.02 12.75
N ILE A 340 13.54 27.88 13.05
CA ILE A 340 12.45 28.05 12.08
C ILE A 340 11.42 29.03 12.66
N VAL A 341 10.65 29.68 11.78
CA VAL A 341 9.54 30.57 12.14
C VAL A 341 8.25 29.97 11.60
N ILE A 342 7.24 29.85 12.46
CA ILE A 342 5.93 29.30 12.09
C ILE A 342 4.80 30.32 12.26
N ALA A 343 3.75 30.22 11.42
CA ALA A 343 2.56 31.07 11.46
C ALA A 343 1.29 30.33 11.02
N ASP A 344 0.09 30.84 11.35
CA ASP A 344 -1.19 30.23 10.96
C ASP A 344 -1.47 30.31 9.45
N ASP A 345 -0.85 31.28 8.75
CA ASP A 345 -0.98 31.47 7.30
C ASP A 345 0.39 31.21 6.62
N PRO A 346 0.48 30.35 5.59
CA PRO A 346 1.72 30.07 4.87
C PRO A 346 2.34 31.27 4.14
N ASN A 347 1.61 32.37 4.00
CA ASN A 347 2.08 33.62 3.39
C ASN A 347 2.28 34.75 4.42
N CYS A 348 2.19 34.44 5.72
CA CYS A 348 2.43 35.43 6.77
C CYS A 348 3.88 35.95 6.72
N THR A 349 4.04 37.27 6.76
CA THR A 349 5.33 37.97 6.88
C THR A 349 5.35 38.97 8.03
N ASP A 350 4.43 38.83 8.98
CA ASP A 350 4.35 39.67 10.19
C ASP A 350 4.84 38.88 11.39
N VAL A 351 6.05 39.19 11.85
CA VAL A 351 6.73 38.44 12.92
C VAL A 351 5.97 38.48 14.25
N ASN A 352 5.04 39.41 14.45
CA ASN A 352 4.22 39.47 15.67
C ASN A 352 3.07 38.44 15.66
N LYS A 353 2.80 37.82 14.51
CA LYS A 353 1.85 36.71 14.36
C LYS A 353 2.56 35.36 14.18
N CYS A 354 3.84 35.31 14.54
CA CYS A 354 4.67 34.12 14.36
C CYS A 354 5.23 33.64 15.69
N LEU A 355 5.62 32.37 15.72
CA LEU A 355 6.46 31.80 16.75
C LEU A 355 7.83 31.46 16.20
N ILE A 356 8.87 31.85 16.93
CA ILE A 356 10.25 31.45 16.64
C ILE A 356 10.56 30.17 17.40
N ILE A 357 10.98 29.13 16.67
CA ILE A 357 11.28 27.81 17.22
C ILE A 357 12.79 27.60 17.23
N PRO A 358 13.41 27.34 18.40
CA PRO A 358 14.83 27.06 18.50
C PRO A 358 15.15 25.65 17.97
N LEU A 359 16.19 25.54 17.16
CA LEU A 359 16.78 24.28 16.73
C LEU A 359 18.15 24.12 17.39
N ALA A 360 18.18 23.38 18.50
CA ALA A 360 19.39 23.21 19.31
C ALA A 360 20.54 22.57 18.51
N GLN A 361 21.78 22.98 18.80
CA GLN A 361 22.97 22.44 18.13
C GLN A 361 23.10 20.93 18.36
N GLY A 362 23.32 20.17 17.29
CA GLY A 362 23.43 18.71 17.34
C GLY A 362 22.12 17.97 17.62
N SER A 363 20.97 18.67 17.62
CA SER A 363 19.66 18.02 17.73
C SER A 363 19.20 17.49 16.39
N LYS A 364 18.50 16.35 16.41
CA LYS A 364 17.82 15.79 15.23
C LYS A 364 16.87 16.79 14.56
N ALA A 365 16.18 17.61 15.36
CA ALA A 365 15.31 18.68 14.85
C ALA A 365 16.07 19.70 13.99
N ARG A 366 17.32 20.05 14.34
CA ARG A 366 18.14 20.97 13.55
C ARG A 366 18.53 20.39 12.20
N GLU A 367 18.88 19.11 12.20
CA GLU A 367 19.19 18.38 10.98
C GLU A 367 17.96 18.35 10.09
N GLU A 368 16.80 17.94 10.64
CA GLU A 368 15.58 17.63 9.89
C GLU A 368 14.65 18.80 9.53
N LEU A 369 14.61 19.86 10.34
CA LEU A 369 13.62 20.95 10.17
C LEU A 369 14.21 22.24 9.59
N SER A 370 15.53 22.37 9.57
CA SER A 370 16.17 23.59 9.07
C SER A 370 15.84 23.84 7.59
N LEU A 371 15.37 25.06 7.28
CA LEU A 371 15.18 25.51 5.89
C LEU A 371 16.48 25.65 5.08
N LYS A 372 17.65 25.61 5.73
CA LYS A 372 18.95 25.52 5.06
C LYS A 372 19.18 24.14 4.48
N ASN A 373 18.88 23.10 5.26
CA ASN A 373 19.11 21.70 4.89
C ASN A 373 17.92 21.14 4.09
N TYR A 374 16.70 21.57 4.41
CA TYR A 374 15.46 21.10 3.81
C TYR A 374 14.57 22.28 3.34
N PRO A 375 14.95 22.97 2.25
CA PRO A 375 14.21 24.13 1.75
C PRO A 375 12.75 23.82 1.36
N ALA A 376 12.45 22.57 1.01
CA ALA A 376 11.13 22.12 0.62
C ALA A 376 10.10 22.09 1.78
N LEU A 377 10.55 22.25 3.03
CA LEU A 377 9.66 22.45 4.19
C LEU A 377 9.01 23.83 4.20
N TYR A 378 9.52 24.78 3.41
CA TYR A 378 8.96 26.12 3.32
C TYR A 378 7.49 26.08 2.92
N LYS A 379 6.65 26.77 3.70
CA LYS A 379 5.18 26.81 3.61
C LYS A 379 4.47 25.47 3.85
N LYS A 380 5.13 24.49 4.46
CA LYS A 380 4.48 23.25 4.91
C LYS A 380 4.04 23.38 6.36
N GLU A 381 2.90 22.76 6.68
CA GLU A 381 2.35 22.72 8.04
C GLU A 381 3.18 21.78 8.91
N ILE A 382 3.50 22.20 10.13
CA ILE A 382 4.26 21.45 11.11
C ILE A 382 3.54 21.52 12.45
N LYS A 383 3.66 20.47 13.27
CA LYS A 383 3.34 20.54 14.70
C LYS A 383 4.61 20.54 15.53
N VAL A 384 4.68 21.43 16.51
CA VAL A 384 5.83 21.55 17.43
C VAL A 384 5.33 21.61 18.87
N LYS A 385 6.08 21.08 19.81
CA LYS A 385 5.71 21.05 21.23
C LYS A 385 6.76 21.75 22.08
N GLY A 386 6.31 22.59 23.00
CA GLY A 386 7.20 23.15 24.03
C GLY A 386 6.53 24.21 24.90
N PRO A 387 7.29 24.82 25.82
CA PRO A 387 6.83 25.94 26.65
C PRO A 387 6.78 27.24 25.84
N PHE A 388 5.69 28.01 25.99
CA PHE A 388 5.49 29.27 25.29
C PHE A 388 6.17 30.41 26.04
N GLY A 389 7.08 31.10 25.38
CA GLY A 389 7.83 32.17 26.01
C GLY A 389 8.51 33.10 25.03
N THR A 390 9.49 33.84 25.53
CA THR A 390 10.29 34.76 24.72
C THR A 390 11.55 34.06 24.21
N PHE A 391 11.69 33.99 22.89
CA PHE A 391 12.90 33.49 22.24
C PHE A 391 13.39 34.53 21.23
N MET A 392 14.67 34.91 21.34
CA MET A 392 15.29 35.99 20.54
C MET A 392 14.46 37.29 20.50
N GLY A 393 13.79 37.65 21.60
CA GLY A 393 13.01 38.90 21.71
C GLY A 393 11.58 38.88 21.16
N LYS A 394 11.11 37.76 20.62
CA LYS A 394 9.73 37.57 20.15
C LYS A 394 9.07 36.33 20.76
N ALA A 395 7.78 36.15 20.51
CA ALA A 395 7.06 34.95 20.87
C ALA A 395 7.70 33.73 20.20
N GLY A 396 7.84 32.65 20.96
CA GLY A 396 8.49 31.43 20.51
C GLY A 396 8.40 30.33 21.54
N LEU A 397 9.05 29.21 21.24
CA LEU A 397 9.29 28.19 22.25
C LEU A 397 10.60 28.48 22.96
N THR A 398 10.64 28.36 24.29
CA THR A 398 11.91 28.46 25.03
C THR A 398 12.82 27.27 24.76
N GLU A 399 12.22 26.12 24.45
CA GLU A 399 12.87 24.89 24.00
C GLU A 399 11.89 24.09 23.12
N LEU A 400 12.41 23.39 22.12
CA LEU A 400 11.63 22.43 21.34
C LEU A 400 11.71 21.06 22.04
N GLN A 401 10.57 20.56 22.50
CA GLN A 401 10.46 19.29 23.22
C GLN A 401 10.08 18.11 22.32
N ASP A 402 9.25 18.36 21.30
CA ASP A 402 8.78 17.34 20.35
C ASP A 402 8.30 18.01 19.05
N TYR A 403 8.20 17.26 17.95
CA TYR A 403 7.68 17.76 16.67
C TYR A 403 7.12 16.66 15.77
N GLU A 404 6.20 17.05 14.89
CA GLU A 404 5.68 16.24 13.80
C GLU A 404 6.06 16.91 12.48
N ARG A 405 7.11 16.40 11.85
CA ARG A 405 7.66 16.95 10.61
C ARG A 405 6.68 16.70 9.45
N PRO A 406 6.39 17.71 8.60
CA PRO A 406 5.63 17.48 7.39
C PRO A 406 6.37 16.53 6.43
N GLU A 407 5.62 15.59 5.87
CA GLU A 407 6.11 14.73 4.80
C GLU A 407 6.34 15.56 3.53
N ILE A 408 7.56 15.51 2.99
CA ILE A 408 7.88 16.19 1.74
C ILE A 408 7.83 15.14 0.64
N PRO A 409 6.80 15.17 -0.24
CA PRO A 409 6.75 14.23 -1.32
C PRO A 409 7.80 14.56 -2.38
N VAL A 410 8.44 13.54 -2.94
CA VAL A 410 9.45 13.67 -3.99
C VAL A 410 8.81 13.47 -5.35
N LEU A 411 9.21 14.30 -6.32
CA LEU A 411 8.76 14.20 -7.72
C LEU A 411 9.54 13.15 -8.52
N LYS A 412 10.69 12.73 -7.99
CA LYS A 412 11.57 11.72 -8.58
C LYS A 412 12.34 10.97 -7.50
N LEU A 413 12.68 9.72 -7.77
CA LEU A 413 13.51 8.85 -6.94
C LEU A 413 14.48 8.09 -7.84
N GLU A 414 15.73 7.96 -7.42
CA GLU A 414 16.77 7.11 -8.02
C GLU A 414 17.58 6.54 -6.87
N GLU A 415 17.48 5.23 -6.64
CA GLU A 415 18.15 4.57 -5.52
C GLU A 415 18.83 3.27 -5.97
N THR A 416 20.15 3.18 -5.76
CA THR A 416 21.01 2.04 -6.13
C THR A 416 21.52 1.26 -4.92
N PHE A 417 21.24 1.73 -3.70
CA PHE A 417 21.67 1.12 -2.44
C PHE A 417 23.17 0.78 -2.38
N ASP A 418 24.02 1.52 -3.09
CA ASP A 418 25.46 1.22 -3.19
C ASP A 418 26.21 1.39 -1.85
N THR A 419 25.66 2.19 -0.94
CA THR A 419 26.32 2.57 0.31
C THR A 419 25.57 2.12 1.56
N ALA A 420 24.28 2.44 1.67
CA ALA A 420 23.43 2.11 2.82
C ALA A 420 21.95 2.13 2.41
N LEU A 421 21.07 1.66 3.30
CA LEU A 421 19.65 2.02 3.19
C LEU A 421 19.52 3.51 3.55
N PRO A 422 18.97 4.36 2.66
CA PRO A 422 18.92 5.80 2.92
C PRO A 422 17.96 6.13 4.07
N GLU A 423 18.27 7.18 4.84
CA GLU A 423 17.42 7.63 5.96
C GLU A 423 16.02 8.10 5.53
N SER A 424 15.86 8.45 4.24
CA SER A 424 14.57 8.83 3.66
C SER A 424 13.64 7.63 3.41
N TRP A 425 14.14 6.41 3.52
CA TRP A 425 13.37 5.17 3.41
C TRP A 425 13.00 4.62 4.78
N PHE A 426 11.88 3.92 4.86
CA PHE A 426 11.40 3.33 6.11
C PHE A 426 11.58 1.81 6.08
N ASN A 427 12.25 1.29 7.11
CA ASN A 427 12.44 -0.14 7.31
C ASN A 427 11.58 -0.61 8.50
N VAL A 428 10.44 -1.21 8.19
CA VAL A 428 9.39 -1.52 9.18
C VAL A 428 9.28 -3.03 9.34
N THR A 429 9.47 -3.52 10.57
CA THR A 429 9.20 -4.91 10.93
C THR A 429 7.84 -4.98 11.62
N VAL A 430 6.85 -5.56 10.93
CA VAL A 430 5.50 -5.78 11.46
C VAL A 430 5.49 -6.99 12.39
N SER A 431 6.18 -8.08 12.00
CA SER A 431 6.34 -9.24 12.87
C SER A 431 7.69 -9.93 12.65
N GLY A 432 8.17 -10.56 13.73
CA GLY A 432 9.41 -11.32 13.78
C GLY A 432 10.66 -10.49 14.10
N ASP A 433 11.83 -11.09 13.93
CA ASP A 433 13.12 -10.55 14.40
C ASP A 433 14.12 -10.31 13.26
N LYS A 434 13.61 -10.00 12.07
CA LYS A 434 14.39 -9.68 10.87
C LYS A 434 13.83 -8.44 10.18
N ALA A 435 14.73 -7.69 9.55
CA ALA A 435 14.45 -6.43 8.86
C ALA A 435 15.31 -6.35 7.59
N TRP A 436 14.93 -5.47 6.67
CA TRP A 436 15.71 -5.21 5.46
C TRP A 436 17.10 -4.71 5.81
N TYR A 437 18.08 -5.00 4.98
CA TYR A 437 19.46 -4.54 5.16
C TYR A 437 20.11 -4.23 3.81
N GLN A 438 21.16 -3.40 3.82
CA GLN A 438 21.98 -3.18 2.64
C GLN A 438 23.17 -4.15 2.64
N THR A 439 23.54 -4.65 1.47
CA THR A 439 24.78 -5.41 1.30
C THR A 439 25.35 -5.23 -0.11
N VAL A 440 26.56 -5.75 -0.34
CA VAL A 440 27.31 -5.58 -1.59
C VAL A 440 27.80 -6.93 -2.09
N PHE A 441 27.64 -7.21 -3.39
CA PHE A 441 28.22 -8.41 -4.00
C PHE A 441 29.73 -8.25 -4.11
N SER A 442 30.48 -9.12 -3.43
CA SER A 442 31.95 -9.06 -3.39
C SER A 442 32.62 -9.25 -4.76
N SER A 443 31.93 -9.86 -5.72
CA SER A 443 32.43 -10.11 -7.09
C SER A 443 32.24 -8.92 -8.03
N THR A 444 31.23 -8.06 -7.82
CA THR A 444 30.89 -6.95 -8.73
C THR A 444 31.01 -5.58 -8.09
N GLY A 445 31.02 -5.50 -6.76
CA GLY A 445 31.00 -4.23 -6.02
C GLY A 445 29.63 -3.53 -6.01
N ASN A 446 28.57 -4.16 -6.54
CA ASN A 446 27.22 -3.60 -6.62
C ASN A 446 26.50 -3.71 -5.27
N GLY A 447 26.02 -2.59 -4.72
CA GLY A 447 25.16 -2.60 -3.54
C GLY A 447 23.70 -2.86 -3.88
N TYR A 448 22.93 -3.32 -2.90
CA TYR A 448 21.50 -3.60 -3.06
C TYR A 448 20.82 -3.72 -1.68
N ALA A 449 19.51 -3.54 -1.64
CA ALA A 449 18.70 -3.85 -0.48
C ALA A 449 18.31 -5.34 -0.48
N ALA A 450 18.36 -6.00 0.67
CA ALA A 450 18.07 -7.41 0.81
C ALA A 450 17.25 -7.73 2.06
N MET A 451 16.49 -8.83 2.00
CA MET A 451 15.75 -9.36 3.13
C MET A 451 15.67 -10.89 3.10
N THR A 452 15.79 -11.51 4.27
CA THR A 452 15.66 -12.96 4.47
C THR A 452 15.23 -13.29 5.90
N GLY A 453 14.51 -14.40 6.08
CA GLY A 453 14.24 -15.00 7.39
C GLY A 453 15.43 -15.79 7.96
N TYR A 454 16.52 -15.96 7.22
CA TYR A 454 17.67 -16.76 7.66
C TYR A 454 18.25 -16.25 9.00
N LYS A 455 18.51 -17.17 9.93
CA LYS A 455 18.91 -16.89 11.33
C LYS A 455 17.90 -16.02 12.12
N GLY A 456 16.65 -15.94 11.67
CA GLY A 456 15.55 -15.42 12.48
C GLY A 456 15.03 -16.48 13.44
N ASN A 457 14.61 -16.07 14.63
CA ASN A 457 14.11 -16.98 15.66
C ASN A 457 12.59 -16.89 15.84
N ASN A 458 11.98 -15.79 15.38
CA ASN A 458 10.57 -15.48 15.67
C ASN A 458 9.73 -15.33 14.38
N PRO A 459 9.50 -16.39 13.59
CA PRO A 459 8.54 -16.30 12.49
C PRO A 459 7.10 -16.08 13.03
N PRO A 460 6.18 -15.48 12.25
CA PRO A 460 6.36 -15.04 10.86
C PRO A 460 7.21 -13.78 10.75
N PHE A 461 8.05 -13.74 9.71
CA PHE A 461 8.83 -12.55 9.35
C PHE A 461 8.02 -11.72 8.36
N ASP A 462 7.50 -10.58 8.81
CA ASP A 462 6.79 -9.61 7.97
C ASP A 462 7.55 -8.29 8.02
N ALA A 463 8.35 -8.02 6.99
CA ALA A 463 9.26 -6.89 6.94
C ALA A 463 9.11 -6.09 5.65
N TRP A 464 9.11 -4.78 5.78
CA TRP A 464 8.81 -3.83 4.72
C TRP A 464 9.96 -2.83 4.56
N LEU A 465 10.38 -2.63 3.30
CA LEU A 465 11.19 -1.50 2.91
C LEU A 465 10.31 -0.54 2.11
N ILE A 466 10.15 0.68 2.59
CA ILE A 466 9.17 1.65 2.07
C ILE A 466 9.92 2.88 1.57
N THR A 467 9.57 3.35 0.38
CA THR A 467 10.17 4.53 -0.25
C THR A 467 9.93 5.81 0.57
N PRO A 468 10.58 6.93 0.23
CA PRO A 468 10.07 8.26 0.58
C PRO A 468 8.65 8.46 0.02
N TYR A 469 7.96 9.50 0.49
CA TYR A 469 6.63 9.86 -0.03
C TYR A 469 6.75 10.35 -1.47
N LEU A 470 5.98 9.81 -2.41
CA LEU A 470 6.11 10.07 -3.84
C LEU A 470 4.94 10.92 -4.33
N ASP A 471 5.22 12.03 -5.02
CA ASP A 471 4.19 12.88 -5.64
C ASP A 471 3.81 12.36 -7.03
N ILE A 472 2.87 11.40 -7.08
CA ILE A 472 2.44 10.75 -8.32
C ILE A 472 1.66 11.71 -9.21
N GLN A 473 0.86 12.59 -8.61
CA GLN A 473 0.10 13.62 -9.31
C GLN A 473 1.02 14.47 -10.19
N ASN A 474 2.06 15.04 -9.59
CA ASN A 474 2.91 16.05 -10.22
C ASN A 474 4.21 15.50 -10.82
N ALA A 475 4.55 14.23 -10.60
CA ALA A 475 5.70 13.60 -11.24
C ALA A 475 5.63 13.66 -12.77
N ALA A 476 6.79 13.90 -13.39
CA ALA A 476 6.93 14.00 -14.85
C ALA A 476 6.58 12.68 -15.55
N SER A 477 6.86 11.56 -14.90
CA SER A 477 6.48 10.20 -15.30
C SER A 477 5.73 9.54 -14.15
N LYS A 478 4.67 8.78 -14.45
CA LYS A 478 3.86 8.06 -13.44
C LYS A 478 4.25 6.59 -13.37
N THR A 479 5.53 6.32 -13.59
CA THR A 479 6.07 4.97 -13.69
C THR A 479 7.07 4.71 -12.57
N LEU A 480 6.99 3.52 -11.99
CA LEU A 480 8.00 2.96 -11.10
C LEU A 480 8.76 1.85 -11.85
N SER A 481 10.09 1.84 -11.72
CA SER A 481 10.93 0.71 -12.15
C SER A 481 11.89 0.31 -11.04
N PHE A 482 12.32 -0.95 -11.05
CA PHE A 482 13.34 -1.51 -10.18
C PHE A 482 13.76 -2.88 -10.72
N ARG A 483 14.84 -3.45 -10.20
CA ARG A 483 15.21 -4.84 -10.48
C ARG A 483 15.19 -5.68 -9.23
N THR A 484 14.92 -6.97 -9.39
CA THR A 484 14.89 -7.95 -8.31
C THR A 484 15.79 -9.14 -8.61
N GLN A 485 16.30 -9.77 -7.56
CA GLN A 485 17.03 -11.02 -7.63
C GLN A 485 16.62 -11.88 -6.45
N VAL A 486 16.66 -13.20 -6.60
CA VAL A 486 16.30 -14.11 -5.51
C VAL A 486 17.20 -15.33 -5.48
N ALA A 487 17.62 -15.72 -4.28
CA ALA A 487 18.12 -17.06 -4.00
C ALA A 487 17.03 -17.81 -3.21
N GLY A 488 16.43 -18.82 -3.84
CA GLY A 488 15.25 -19.49 -3.27
C GLY A 488 15.57 -20.36 -2.05
N TYR A 489 16.76 -20.97 -2.01
CA TYR A 489 17.20 -21.91 -0.95
C TYR A 489 16.19 -23.05 -0.65
N GLY A 490 15.30 -23.37 -1.59
CA GLY A 490 14.23 -24.35 -1.39
C GLY A 490 13.14 -23.90 -0.41
N SER A 491 13.03 -22.60 -0.11
CA SER A 491 11.94 -22.09 0.71
C SER A 491 10.59 -22.30 0.03
N THR A 492 9.61 -22.67 0.84
CA THR A 492 8.22 -22.88 0.44
C THR A 492 7.29 -21.79 0.99
N THR A 493 7.74 -21.01 1.98
CA THR A 493 6.92 -20.00 2.66
C THR A 493 7.30 -18.55 2.33
N SER A 494 8.49 -18.31 1.76
CA SER A 494 8.97 -16.96 1.48
C SER A 494 8.22 -16.35 0.29
N VAL A 495 7.60 -15.19 0.53
CA VAL A 495 6.86 -14.41 -0.47
C VAL A 495 7.47 -13.01 -0.53
N PHE A 496 7.62 -12.49 -1.74
CA PHE A 496 7.99 -11.11 -2.00
C PHE A 496 6.87 -10.41 -2.77
N GLU A 497 6.45 -9.26 -2.28
CA GLU A 497 5.31 -8.51 -2.80
C GLU A 497 5.63 -7.02 -2.83
N VAL A 498 5.00 -6.28 -3.75
CA VAL A 498 5.16 -4.83 -3.85
C VAL A 498 3.79 -4.18 -3.72
N TYR A 499 3.69 -3.11 -2.94
CA TYR A 499 2.43 -2.42 -2.66
C TYR A 499 2.56 -0.91 -2.85
N LEU A 500 1.47 -0.27 -3.22
CA LEU A 500 1.25 1.16 -3.05
C LEU A 500 0.53 1.41 -1.71
N LEU A 501 1.02 2.37 -0.92
CA LEU A 501 0.54 2.67 0.43
C LEU A 501 0.25 4.17 0.59
N ASN A 502 -0.74 4.56 1.40
CA ASN A 502 -0.91 5.95 1.86
C ASN A 502 -0.37 6.22 3.28
N SER A 503 0.29 5.24 3.90
CA SER A 503 0.99 5.39 5.17
C SER A 503 2.32 4.65 5.12
N ARG A 504 3.32 5.20 5.81
CA ARG A 504 4.60 4.53 6.07
C ARG A 504 4.49 3.39 7.09
N ASN A 505 3.38 3.29 7.83
CA ASN A 505 3.08 2.11 8.63
C ASN A 505 2.09 1.22 7.85
N PRO A 506 2.51 0.03 7.37
CA PRO A 506 1.65 -0.87 6.60
C PRO A 506 0.42 -1.40 7.35
N GLU A 507 0.37 -1.28 8.69
CA GLU A 507 -0.79 -1.64 9.52
C GLU A 507 -1.81 -0.49 9.63
N GLU A 508 -1.36 0.75 9.48
CA GLU A 508 -2.22 1.96 9.52
C GLU A 508 -2.68 2.39 8.12
N ALA A 509 -2.10 1.82 7.06
CA ALA A 509 -2.40 2.18 5.68
C ALA A 509 -3.86 1.82 5.31
N THR A 510 -4.68 2.84 5.06
CA THR A 510 -6.07 2.69 4.59
C THR A 510 -6.16 2.48 3.08
N VAL A 511 -5.14 2.91 2.33
CA VAL A 511 -4.91 2.53 0.92
C VAL A 511 -3.69 1.63 0.90
N LYS A 512 -3.89 0.36 0.56
CA LYS A 512 -2.86 -0.68 0.47
C LYS A 512 -3.14 -1.57 -0.74
N VAL A 513 -2.57 -1.23 -1.88
CA VAL A 513 -2.86 -1.90 -3.16
C VAL A 513 -1.65 -2.72 -3.60
N LYS A 514 -1.84 -4.03 -3.81
CA LYS A 514 -0.79 -4.89 -4.36
C LYS A 514 -0.53 -4.53 -5.82
N LEU A 515 0.72 -4.22 -6.14
CA LEU A 515 1.20 -4.00 -7.50
C LEU A 515 1.66 -5.33 -8.12
N ASN A 516 1.62 -5.42 -9.45
CA ASN A 516 1.97 -6.63 -10.20
C ASN A 516 3.20 -6.42 -11.12
N PRO A 517 4.37 -6.09 -10.56
CA PRO A 517 5.61 -6.00 -11.33
C PRO A 517 6.05 -7.39 -11.82
N ALA A 518 6.91 -7.42 -12.84
CA ALA A 518 7.69 -8.62 -13.12
C ALA A 518 8.70 -8.86 -11.98
N LEU A 519 8.78 -10.08 -11.47
CA LEU A 519 9.68 -10.43 -10.36
C LEU A 519 10.61 -11.57 -10.75
N ALA A 520 11.80 -11.59 -10.16
CA ALA A 520 12.73 -12.71 -10.30
C ALA A 520 12.11 -14.02 -9.83
N THR A 521 12.41 -15.13 -10.50
CA THR A 521 11.88 -16.45 -10.13
C THR A 521 12.87 -17.21 -9.25
N PRO A 522 12.44 -17.78 -8.12
CA PRO A 522 13.30 -18.60 -7.27
C PRO A 522 13.90 -19.80 -8.01
N THR A 523 15.21 -19.97 -7.90
CA THR A 523 15.94 -21.16 -8.38
C THR A 523 15.91 -22.26 -7.32
N ASN A 524 15.54 -23.47 -7.72
CA ASN A 524 15.50 -24.64 -6.84
C ASN A 524 16.83 -25.42 -6.89
N GLY A 525 17.55 -25.45 -5.76
CA GLY A 525 18.76 -26.27 -5.52
C GLY A 525 20.09 -25.48 -5.54
N THR A 526 20.90 -25.64 -4.48
CA THR A 526 22.32 -25.22 -4.28
C THR A 526 22.60 -23.70 -4.53
N PRO A 527 23.42 -22.98 -3.73
CA PRO A 527 23.29 -21.52 -3.55
C PRO A 527 23.63 -20.72 -4.82
N VAL A 528 22.62 -20.49 -5.66
CA VAL A 528 22.75 -19.72 -6.90
C VAL A 528 21.60 -18.74 -6.92
N TYR A 529 21.93 -17.45 -6.83
CA TYR A 529 20.98 -16.37 -7.09
C TYR A 529 20.50 -16.45 -8.54
N SER A 530 19.23 -16.12 -8.78
CA SER A 530 18.71 -15.91 -10.15
C SER A 530 19.50 -14.81 -10.87
N ASP A 531 19.33 -14.66 -12.18
CA ASP A 531 19.71 -13.39 -12.82
C ASP A 531 18.83 -12.25 -12.28
N TRP A 532 19.35 -11.02 -12.33
CA TRP A 532 18.55 -9.83 -12.05
C TRP A 532 17.40 -9.72 -13.05
N LYS A 533 16.20 -9.44 -12.54
CA LYS A 533 14.97 -9.31 -13.31
C LYS A 533 14.41 -7.91 -13.14
N GLU A 534 14.32 -7.18 -14.26
CA GLU A 534 13.63 -5.90 -14.33
C GLU A 534 12.14 -6.06 -14.01
N SER A 535 11.60 -5.11 -13.25
CA SER A 535 10.18 -5.05 -12.88
C SER A 535 9.24 -4.74 -14.04
N GLY A 536 9.81 -4.21 -15.13
CA GLY A 536 9.05 -3.57 -16.19
C GLY A 536 8.62 -2.15 -15.81
N GLU A 537 7.72 -1.58 -16.59
CA GLU A 537 7.11 -0.28 -16.29
C GLU A 537 5.88 -0.49 -15.42
N VAL A 538 6.02 -0.29 -14.10
CA VAL A 538 4.88 -0.35 -13.19
C VAL A 538 4.11 0.96 -13.30
N ASP A 539 2.95 0.91 -13.96
CA ASP A 539 2.09 2.08 -14.16
C ASP A 539 1.37 2.48 -12.87
N LEU A 540 1.60 3.71 -12.43
CA LEU A 540 0.97 4.32 -11.26
C LEU A 540 -0.05 5.41 -11.64
N SER A 541 -0.39 5.55 -12.93
CA SER A 541 -1.27 6.62 -13.43
C SER A 541 -2.66 6.65 -12.79
N GLN A 542 -3.15 5.51 -12.29
CA GLN A 542 -4.42 5.41 -11.56
C GLN A 542 -4.42 6.17 -10.23
N TRP A 543 -3.25 6.44 -9.66
CA TRP A 543 -3.06 7.17 -8.39
C TRP A 543 -2.48 8.57 -8.61
N ALA A 544 -2.73 9.15 -9.78
CA ALA A 544 -2.34 10.52 -10.12
C ALA A 544 -3.22 11.59 -9.42
N ASP A 545 -3.97 11.20 -8.40
CA ASP A 545 -4.81 12.03 -7.54
C ASP A 545 -4.08 12.53 -6.29
N GLY A 546 -2.90 11.98 -5.98
CA GLY A 546 -2.16 12.41 -4.80
C GLY A 546 -0.75 11.87 -4.67
N CYS A 547 -0.31 11.78 -3.43
CA CYS A 547 1.02 11.32 -3.04
C CYS A 547 0.90 9.98 -2.29
N TYR A 548 1.83 9.06 -2.57
CA TYR A 548 1.80 7.69 -2.03
C TYR A 548 3.21 7.15 -1.78
N TYR A 549 3.30 6.04 -1.06
CA TYR A 549 4.50 5.27 -0.84
C TYR A 549 4.50 3.99 -1.68
N ILE A 550 5.69 3.47 -1.97
CA ILE A 550 5.86 2.10 -2.48
C ILE A 550 6.52 1.26 -1.38
N GLY A 551 5.89 0.14 -1.04
CA GLY A 551 6.39 -0.81 -0.04
C GLY A 551 6.82 -2.13 -0.68
N PHE A 552 8.07 -2.53 -0.47
CA PHE A 552 8.62 -3.83 -0.80
C PHE A 552 8.50 -4.74 0.43
N ARG A 553 7.59 -5.70 0.39
CA ARG A 553 7.30 -6.61 1.50
C ARG A 553 7.99 -7.95 1.29
N PHE A 554 8.71 -8.40 2.31
CA PHE A 554 9.08 -9.80 2.49
C PHE A 554 8.19 -10.42 3.57
N TYR A 555 7.56 -11.54 3.26
CA TYR A 555 6.77 -12.32 4.21
C TYR A 555 7.24 -13.77 4.22
N ALA A 556 7.45 -14.36 5.39
CA ALA A 556 7.68 -15.80 5.51
C ALA A 556 7.15 -16.35 6.84
N THR A 557 6.34 -17.41 6.79
CA THR A 557 6.07 -18.25 7.97
C THR A 557 7.24 -19.20 8.22
N GLN A 558 7.17 -20.01 9.27
CA GLN A 558 8.28 -20.90 9.63
C GLN A 558 8.65 -21.88 8.51
N ASP A 559 9.93 -21.92 8.16
CA ASP A 559 10.49 -22.77 7.10
C ASP A 559 11.86 -23.34 7.50
N ALA A 560 12.28 -24.43 6.85
CA ALA A 560 13.59 -25.05 7.04
C ALA A 560 14.72 -24.18 6.48
N ASN A 561 14.46 -23.47 5.39
CA ASN A 561 15.31 -22.44 4.82
C ASN A 561 14.43 -21.29 4.32
N TYR A 562 14.99 -20.08 4.27
CA TYR A 562 14.28 -18.90 3.80
C TYR A 562 14.92 -18.41 2.51
N ALA A 563 14.10 -17.91 1.58
CA ALA A 563 14.62 -17.23 0.42
C ALA A 563 15.34 -15.93 0.85
N THR A 564 16.28 -15.47 0.03
CA THR A 564 16.84 -14.13 0.14
C THR A 564 16.41 -13.35 -1.09
N TRP A 565 15.64 -12.30 -0.88
CA TRP A 565 15.20 -11.38 -1.93
C TRP A 565 16.05 -10.12 -1.93
N CYS A 566 16.36 -9.64 -3.13
CA CYS A 566 17.15 -8.44 -3.36
C CYS A 566 16.36 -7.46 -4.23
N VAL A 567 16.46 -6.18 -3.93
CA VAL A 567 15.86 -5.05 -4.67
C VAL A 567 16.95 -4.03 -4.93
N ASP A 568 16.97 -3.50 -6.14
CA ASP A 568 17.98 -2.55 -6.58
C ASP A 568 17.48 -1.66 -7.74
N ASP A 569 18.21 -0.60 -8.06
CA ASP A 569 17.94 0.39 -9.11
C ASP A 569 16.49 0.91 -9.11
N VAL A 570 15.98 1.34 -7.96
CA VAL A 570 14.61 1.82 -7.82
C VAL A 570 14.49 3.22 -8.40
N THR A 571 13.64 3.40 -9.41
CA THR A 571 13.35 4.69 -10.02
C THR A 571 11.87 5.03 -10.02
N PHE A 572 11.55 6.30 -9.76
CA PHE A 572 10.20 6.86 -9.89
C PHE A 572 10.28 8.27 -10.45
N GLY A 573 9.23 8.69 -11.18
CA GLY A 573 9.13 10.06 -11.67
C GLY A 573 10.03 10.37 -12.86
N ILE A 574 10.76 9.36 -13.35
CA ILE A 574 11.71 9.44 -14.45
C ILE A 574 11.12 8.72 -15.64
N ALA A 575 11.32 9.27 -16.83
CA ALA A 575 10.92 8.60 -18.06
C ALA A 575 11.59 7.21 -18.12
N PRO A 576 10.88 6.16 -18.58
CA PRO A 576 11.44 4.82 -18.62
C PRO A 576 12.82 4.82 -19.30
N LYS A 577 13.78 4.11 -18.70
CA LYS A 577 15.08 3.90 -19.35
C LYS A 577 14.79 3.23 -20.69
N PRO A 578 15.22 3.81 -21.83
CA PRO A 578 14.95 3.19 -23.11
C PRO A 578 15.59 1.82 -23.14
N ASP A 579 14.94 0.84 -23.77
CA ASP A 579 15.61 -0.42 -24.09
C ASP A 579 16.95 -0.10 -24.74
N THR A 580 18.01 -0.81 -24.35
CA THR A 580 19.34 -0.67 -24.94
C THR A 580 19.80 -1.96 -25.63
N SER A 581 18.92 -2.94 -25.77
CA SER A 581 19.22 -4.21 -26.43
C SER A 581 18.00 -4.89 -27.05
N SER A 582 18.24 -5.78 -28.01
CA SER A 582 17.24 -6.72 -28.53
C SER A 582 16.82 -7.74 -27.48
N ASP A 583 15.65 -8.35 -27.67
CA ASP A 583 15.11 -9.43 -26.84
C ASP A 583 14.98 -10.75 -27.63
N PHE A 584 15.92 -11.06 -28.53
CA PHE A 584 15.83 -12.23 -29.43
C PHE A 584 15.61 -13.56 -28.69
N GLU A 585 16.04 -13.64 -27.45
CA GLU A 585 15.97 -14.77 -26.54
C GLU A 585 14.51 -15.16 -26.25
N THR A 586 13.59 -14.20 -26.34
CA THR A 586 12.14 -14.41 -26.18
C THR A 586 11.45 -14.91 -27.44
N MET A 587 12.15 -14.98 -28.58
CA MET A 587 11.61 -15.57 -29.81
C MET A 587 11.23 -17.05 -29.60
N PRO A 588 10.41 -17.65 -30.49
CA PRO A 588 10.04 -19.06 -30.42
C PRO A 588 11.24 -20.03 -30.36
N ALA A 589 10.94 -21.30 -30.14
CA ALA A 589 11.96 -22.36 -30.08
C ALA A 589 12.85 -22.35 -31.35
N ARG A 590 14.15 -22.61 -31.15
CA ARG A 590 15.13 -22.70 -32.24
C ARG A 590 14.65 -23.66 -33.33
N THR A 591 14.85 -23.27 -34.58
CA THR A 591 14.36 -24.01 -35.75
C THR A 591 15.22 -23.76 -36.98
N THR A 592 15.40 -24.81 -37.78
CA THR A 592 16.07 -24.75 -39.08
C THR A 592 15.12 -24.43 -40.22
N THR A 593 13.82 -24.32 -39.93
CA THR A 593 12.78 -23.97 -40.90
C THR A 593 12.81 -22.47 -41.15
N LEU A 594 12.73 -22.06 -42.41
CA LEU A 594 12.57 -20.66 -42.76
C LEU A 594 11.14 -20.22 -42.46
N GLY A 595 10.99 -19.10 -41.77
CA GLY A 595 9.70 -18.54 -41.43
C GLY A 595 9.80 -17.10 -40.97
N ASN A 596 8.66 -16.60 -40.48
CA ASN A 596 8.55 -15.31 -39.84
C ASN A 596 8.34 -15.53 -38.34
N TYR A 597 9.15 -14.86 -37.52
CA TYR A 597 9.17 -15.04 -36.08
C TYR A 597 9.16 -13.67 -35.40
N THR A 598 8.47 -13.57 -34.27
CA THR A 598 8.37 -12.33 -33.51
C THR A 598 8.79 -12.57 -32.07
N SER A 599 9.57 -11.66 -31.49
CA SER A 599 9.93 -11.66 -30.07
C SER A 599 8.81 -11.07 -29.21
N ALA A 600 8.90 -11.21 -27.88
CA ALA A 600 7.93 -10.65 -26.94
C ALA A 600 7.84 -9.11 -27.04
N LYS A 601 8.96 -8.43 -27.28
CA LYS A 601 9.00 -6.96 -27.48
C LYS A 601 8.79 -6.54 -28.94
N GLY A 602 8.44 -7.46 -29.84
CA GLY A 602 8.04 -7.13 -31.21
C GLY A 602 9.16 -6.99 -32.23
N TRP A 603 10.33 -7.59 -31.99
CA TRP A 603 11.33 -7.77 -33.06
C TRP A 603 10.84 -8.81 -34.06
N GLU A 604 10.85 -8.46 -35.34
CA GLU A 604 10.38 -9.31 -36.43
C GLU A 604 11.56 -9.87 -37.22
N ALA A 605 11.68 -11.19 -37.28
CA ALA A 605 12.62 -11.91 -38.13
C ALA A 605 11.86 -12.57 -39.28
N ASN A 606 11.90 -11.96 -40.47
CA ASN A 606 11.18 -12.42 -41.66
C ASN A 606 12.09 -13.20 -42.60
N ASN A 607 11.61 -14.33 -43.14
CA ASN A 607 12.40 -15.28 -43.92
C ASN A 607 13.73 -15.65 -43.23
N CYS A 608 13.65 -15.96 -41.94
CA CYS A 608 14.79 -16.31 -41.11
C CYS A 608 14.67 -17.76 -40.62
N THR A 609 15.79 -18.37 -40.23
CA THR A 609 15.80 -19.51 -39.29
C THR A 609 16.13 -18.99 -37.89
N LEU A 610 15.82 -19.73 -36.83
CA LEU A 610 16.22 -19.35 -35.46
C LEU A 610 17.30 -20.30 -34.95
N LEU A 611 18.53 -19.80 -34.86
CA LEU A 611 19.68 -20.54 -34.30
C LEU A 611 19.92 -20.11 -32.86
N GLU A 612 20.72 -20.90 -32.13
CA GLU A 612 21.01 -20.65 -30.72
C GLU A 612 22.47 -20.99 -30.39
N GLY A 613 23.04 -20.30 -29.40
CA GLY A 613 24.32 -20.66 -28.81
C GLY A 613 24.28 -22.02 -28.11
N GLY A 614 25.44 -22.65 -27.93
CA GLY A 614 25.56 -23.88 -27.17
C GLY A 614 27.01 -24.30 -26.95
N ALA A 615 27.23 -25.29 -26.08
CA ALA A 615 28.56 -25.80 -25.79
C ALA A 615 29.22 -26.53 -26.98
N THR A 616 28.41 -27.08 -27.89
CA THR A 616 28.87 -27.85 -29.05
C THR A 616 28.09 -27.49 -30.31
N ASP A 617 28.73 -27.63 -31.47
CA ASP A 617 28.09 -27.38 -32.76
C ASP A 617 27.14 -28.53 -33.15
N GLY A 618 25.89 -28.20 -33.41
CA GLY A 618 24.87 -29.11 -33.92
C GLY A 618 23.60 -28.37 -34.34
N ASN A 619 23.44 -28.14 -35.65
CA ASN A 619 22.31 -27.39 -36.24
C ASN A 619 20.95 -27.80 -35.63
N PRO A 620 20.18 -26.89 -34.99
CA PRO A 620 20.26 -25.42 -35.01
C PRO A 620 21.13 -24.72 -33.93
N VAL A 621 21.94 -25.47 -33.18
CA VAL A 621 22.83 -24.95 -32.11
C VAL A 621 24.26 -24.79 -32.61
N PHE A 622 24.93 -23.69 -32.26
CA PHE A 622 26.33 -23.44 -32.66
C PHE A 622 27.14 -22.69 -31.60
N ALA A 623 28.37 -23.14 -31.35
CA ALA A 623 29.20 -22.61 -30.26
C ALA A 623 29.64 -21.16 -30.47
N PHE A 624 29.83 -20.73 -31.72
CA PHE A 624 30.28 -19.38 -32.04
C PHE A 624 29.25 -18.29 -31.71
N ILE A 625 27.97 -18.63 -31.54
CA ILE A 625 26.93 -17.66 -31.16
C ILE A 625 27.12 -17.26 -29.68
N GLY A 626 27.55 -18.19 -28.83
CA GLY A 626 27.88 -17.91 -27.43
C GLY A 626 26.66 -17.53 -26.57
N TYR A 627 26.92 -16.76 -25.51
CA TYR A 627 25.93 -16.34 -24.52
C TYR A 627 25.22 -15.05 -24.91
N ALA A 628 24.00 -14.89 -24.41
CA ALA A 628 23.25 -13.64 -24.47
C ALA A 628 24.05 -12.51 -23.81
N LEU A 629 23.85 -11.28 -24.28
CA LEU A 629 24.58 -10.12 -23.78
C LEU A 629 24.49 -10.02 -22.26
N GLY A 630 25.64 -9.97 -21.58
CA GLY A 630 25.72 -9.88 -20.12
C GLY A 630 25.45 -11.17 -19.34
N SER A 631 25.08 -12.28 -20.01
CA SER A 631 24.81 -13.56 -19.35
C SER A 631 26.00 -14.52 -19.41
N THR A 632 26.12 -15.38 -18.40
CA THR A 632 27.07 -16.51 -18.36
C THR A 632 26.36 -17.87 -18.39
N SER A 633 25.03 -17.88 -18.41
CA SER A 633 24.18 -19.06 -18.22
C SER A 633 23.14 -19.23 -19.35
N VAL A 634 22.75 -18.14 -20.02
CA VAL A 634 21.74 -18.13 -21.09
C VAL A 634 22.42 -17.98 -22.44
N TYR A 635 22.22 -18.95 -23.34
CA TYR A 635 22.74 -18.89 -24.70
C TYR A 635 21.98 -17.86 -25.55
N ALA A 636 22.69 -17.14 -26.41
CA ALA A 636 22.06 -16.15 -27.29
C ALA A 636 21.20 -16.82 -28.37
N LYS A 637 20.09 -16.18 -28.73
CA LYS A 637 19.32 -16.52 -29.94
C LYS A 637 19.78 -15.67 -31.10
N ALA A 638 19.95 -16.32 -32.24
CA ALA A 638 20.45 -15.71 -33.46
C ALA A 638 19.47 -15.93 -34.63
N PRO A 639 18.55 -14.98 -34.86
CA PRO A 639 17.80 -14.92 -36.11
C PRO A 639 18.78 -14.90 -37.28
N THR A 640 18.58 -15.84 -38.20
CA THR A 640 19.51 -16.11 -39.29
C THR A 640 18.81 -15.86 -40.62
N MET A 641 19.12 -14.72 -41.22
CA MET A 641 18.50 -14.19 -42.43
C MET A 641 18.81 -15.08 -43.64
N ASN A 642 17.78 -15.45 -44.41
CA ASN A 642 17.95 -16.09 -45.71
C ASN A 642 18.66 -15.17 -46.72
N GLY A 643 19.55 -15.73 -47.51
CA GLY A 643 20.28 -15.02 -48.57
C GLY A 643 19.78 -15.31 -49.99
N GLY A 644 18.65 -16.01 -50.14
CA GLY A 644 18.03 -16.25 -51.44
C GLY A 644 17.25 -15.05 -51.96
N THR A 645 17.42 -14.69 -53.24
CA THR A 645 16.77 -13.51 -53.84
C THR A 645 15.25 -13.63 -53.97
N ALA A 646 14.70 -14.85 -53.91
CA ALA A 646 13.26 -15.10 -53.92
C ALA A 646 12.59 -14.88 -52.55
N SER A 647 13.34 -14.88 -51.45
CA SER A 647 12.82 -14.75 -50.09
C SER A 647 13.89 -14.15 -49.19
N VAL A 648 14.21 -12.88 -49.42
CA VAL A 648 15.28 -12.17 -48.70
C VAL A 648 14.96 -12.13 -47.20
N GLY A 649 15.93 -12.51 -46.38
CA GLY A 649 15.83 -12.45 -44.93
C GLY A 649 16.00 -11.04 -44.40
N THR A 650 15.15 -10.64 -43.47
CA THR A 650 15.23 -9.36 -42.77
C THR A 650 14.99 -9.51 -41.27
N ILE A 651 15.63 -8.69 -40.47
CA ILE A 651 15.35 -8.55 -39.02
C ILE A 651 15.01 -7.10 -38.75
N LYS A 652 13.88 -6.81 -38.13
CA LYS A 652 13.38 -5.46 -37.91
C LYS A 652 13.01 -5.26 -36.44
N SER A 653 13.43 -4.14 -35.86
CA SER A 653 13.06 -3.77 -34.50
C SER A 653 11.63 -3.23 -34.42
N PRO A 654 10.99 -3.27 -33.23
CA PRO A 654 9.89 -2.36 -32.92
C PRO A 654 10.37 -0.89 -32.93
N VAL A 655 9.48 0.05 -32.65
CA VAL A 655 9.88 1.44 -32.38
C VAL A 655 10.62 1.48 -31.05
N LEU A 656 11.92 1.77 -31.11
CA LEU A 656 12.82 1.91 -29.97
C LEU A 656 12.82 3.37 -29.51
N LYS A 657 12.73 3.59 -28.19
CA LYS A 657 12.61 4.92 -27.58
C LYS A 657 13.98 5.53 -27.27
N GLY A 658 14.02 6.83 -27.03
CA GLY A 658 15.16 7.49 -26.36
C GLY A 658 16.44 7.70 -27.18
N GLY A 659 16.39 7.54 -28.50
CA GLY A 659 17.54 7.81 -29.35
C GLY A 659 18.71 6.83 -29.17
N MET A 660 19.77 7.06 -29.95
CA MET A 660 20.91 6.16 -30.01
C MET A 660 22.20 6.93 -30.34
N THR A 661 23.22 6.73 -29.52
CA THR A 661 24.58 7.30 -29.69
C THR A 661 25.59 6.28 -30.26
N LYS A 662 25.30 4.98 -30.14
CA LYS A 662 26.16 3.92 -30.67
C LYS A 662 25.36 2.64 -30.89
N LEU A 663 25.63 1.90 -31.97
CA LEU A 663 25.02 0.60 -32.27
C LEU A 663 26.08 -0.50 -32.26
N ARG A 664 25.78 -1.63 -31.62
CA ARG A 664 26.63 -2.83 -31.53
C ARG A 664 25.82 -4.10 -31.79
N PHE A 665 26.44 -5.09 -32.42
CA PHE A 665 25.89 -6.44 -32.51
C PHE A 665 26.96 -7.45 -32.94
N SER A 666 26.64 -8.74 -32.76
CA SER A 666 27.45 -9.84 -33.27
C SER A 666 26.82 -10.44 -34.51
N TYR A 667 27.66 -10.91 -35.43
CA TYR A 667 27.20 -11.55 -36.66
C TYR A 667 28.15 -12.67 -37.11
N GLY A 668 27.65 -13.55 -37.97
CA GLY A 668 28.46 -14.64 -38.52
C GLY A 668 27.67 -15.58 -39.41
N CYS A 669 28.33 -16.65 -39.86
CA CYS A 669 27.74 -17.66 -40.74
C CYS A 669 27.87 -19.05 -40.13
N ALA A 670 26.75 -19.68 -39.77
CA ALA A 670 26.73 -21.06 -39.28
C ALA A 670 27.01 -22.10 -40.39
N TYR A 671 26.68 -21.75 -41.64
CA TYR A 671 26.72 -22.64 -42.80
C TYR A 671 27.89 -22.30 -43.74
N SER A 672 28.21 -23.24 -44.63
CA SER A 672 29.28 -23.04 -45.60
C SER A 672 28.95 -21.91 -46.59
N GLY A 673 29.74 -20.86 -46.55
CA GLY A 673 29.68 -19.68 -47.42
C GLY A 673 31.06 -19.05 -47.50
N LYS A 674 31.36 -18.34 -48.59
CA LYS A 674 32.64 -17.63 -48.77
C LYS A 674 32.50 -16.11 -48.62
N VAL A 675 31.27 -15.61 -48.70
CA VAL A 675 30.97 -14.18 -48.64
C VAL A 675 29.72 -14.00 -47.79
N LEU A 676 29.72 -12.99 -46.93
CA LEU A 676 28.50 -12.44 -46.34
C LEU A 676 28.35 -10.98 -46.71
N LYS A 677 27.12 -10.55 -46.92
CA LYS A 677 26.80 -9.14 -47.19
C LYS A 677 25.39 -8.82 -46.75
N PHE A 678 25.23 -7.82 -45.88
CA PHE A 678 23.93 -7.35 -45.41
C PHE A 678 23.97 -5.83 -45.20
N ARG A 679 22.80 -5.21 -45.19
CA ARG A 679 22.60 -3.79 -44.89
C ARG A 679 22.01 -3.64 -43.50
N VAL A 680 22.42 -2.58 -42.81
CA VAL A 680 21.85 -2.13 -41.53
C VAL A 680 21.31 -0.72 -41.76
N ASP A 681 20.01 -0.55 -41.63
CA ASP A 681 19.33 0.75 -41.76
C ASP A 681 18.79 1.18 -40.39
N VAL A 682 19.14 2.39 -39.96
CA VAL A 682 18.48 3.06 -38.84
C VAL A 682 17.50 4.06 -39.41
N LYS A 683 16.24 4.01 -38.96
CA LYS A 683 15.15 4.82 -39.49
C LYS A 683 14.48 5.65 -38.40
N GLN A 684 14.05 6.85 -38.76
CA GLN A 684 13.15 7.70 -37.96
C GLN A 684 11.93 8.09 -38.80
N ASN A 685 10.73 7.95 -38.24
CA ASN A 685 9.48 8.22 -38.97
C ASN A 685 9.41 7.49 -40.33
N GLY A 686 9.94 6.27 -40.40
CA GLY A 686 9.99 5.45 -41.62
C GLY A 686 11.11 5.79 -42.60
N ASN A 687 11.83 6.90 -42.42
CA ASN A 687 12.92 7.33 -43.31
C ASN A 687 14.28 6.83 -42.81
N VAL A 688 15.13 6.34 -43.71
CA VAL A 688 16.51 5.94 -43.39
C VAL A 688 17.34 7.18 -43.04
N VAL A 689 17.84 7.24 -41.81
CA VAL A 689 18.70 8.33 -41.30
C VAL A 689 20.18 7.93 -41.27
N LYS A 690 20.47 6.63 -41.12
CA LYS A 690 21.80 6.04 -41.26
C LYS A 690 21.71 4.68 -41.93
N SER A 691 22.71 4.33 -42.73
CA SER A 691 22.78 3.05 -43.40
C SER A 691 24.23 2.59 -43.51
N TRP A 692 24.47 1.32 -43.21
CA TRP A 692 25.77 0.67 -43.41
C TRP A 692 25.61 -0.59 -44.24
N THR A 693 26.55 -0.83 -45.16
CA THR A 693 26.70 -2.13 -45.81
C THR A 693 27.83 -2.87 -45.13
N VAL A 694 27.50 -3.97 -44.45
CA VAL A 694 28.48 -4.84 -43.81
C VAL A 694 28.80 -5.98 -44.78
N SER A 695 30.07 -6.12 -45.14
CA SER A 695 30.56 -7.15 -46.06
C SER A 695 31.81 -7.80 -45.54
N ASN A 696 31.90 -9.12 -45.68
CA ASN A 696 33.13 -9.87 -45.47
C ASN A 696 33.28 -10.92 -46.57
N ASP A 697 34.28 -10.71 -47.45
CA ASP A 697 34.57 -11.56 -48.61
C ASP A 697 35.44 -12.78 -48.26
N ASN A 698 35.87 -12.90 -47.01
CA ASN A 698 36.67 -14.02 -46.49
C ASN A 698 36.06 -14.53 -45.18
N VAL A 699 34.74 -14.82 -45.18
CA VAL A 699 34.06 -15.32 -43.98
C VAL A 699 34.56 -16.73 -43.62
N THR A 700 34.93 -16.90 -42.35
CA THR A 700 35.18 -18.22 -41.77
C THR A 700 33.86 -18.78 -41.25
N GLN A 701 33.52 -20.00 -41.64
CA GLN A 701 32.34 -20.68 -41.11
C GLN A 701 32.46 -20.84 -39.58
N LYS A 702 31.36 -20.59 -38.85
CA LYS A 702 31.27 -20.68 -37.38
C LYS A 702 32.28 -19.79 -36.66
N GLN A 703 32.52 -18.60 -37.20
CA GLN A 703 33.26 -17.55 -36.53
C GLN A 703 32.31 -16.39 -36.23
N ALA A 704 32.41 -15.86 -35.01
CA ALA A 704 31.74 -14.63 -34.62
C ALA A 704 32.57 -13.42 -35.07
N TYR A 705 31.87 -12.43 -35.59
CA TYR A 705 32.37 -11.10 -35.89
C TYR A 705 31.54 -10.08 -35.12
N SER A 706 32.11 -8.90 -34.89
CA SER A 706 31.42 -7.79 -34.23
C SER A 706 31.26 -6.62 -35.18
N PHE A 707 30.17 -5.89 -34.98
CA PHE A 707 29.93 -4.58 -35.55
C PHE A 707 29.78 -3.57 -34.42
N GLU A 708 30.41 -2.42 -34.56
CA GLU A 708 30.25 -1.27 -33.67
C GLU A 708 30.40 0.00 -34.49
N GLU A 709 29.40 0.88 -34.42
CA GLU A 709 29.45 2.19 -35.08
C GLU A 709 28.80 3.27 -34.21
N ALA A 710 29.39 4.47 -34.23
CA ALA A 710 28.78 5.64 -33.61
C ALA A 710 27.58 6.09 -34.45
N VAL A 711 26.48 6.42 -33.76
CA VAL A 711 25.24 6.87 -34.37
C VAL A 711 24.80 8.13 -33.63
N SER A 712 24.10 9.05 -34.28
CA SER A 712 23.53 10.21 -33.57
C SER A 712 22.11 10.37 -34.04
N VAL A 713 21.21 9.74 -33.29
CA VAL A 713 19.77 9.76 -33.54
C VAL A 713 19.11 10.22 -32.25
N ASN A 714 18.37 11.32 -32.34
CA ASN A 714 17.65 11.90 -31.22
C ASN A 714 16.18 11.46 -31.31
N GLY A 715 15.64 10.93 -30.21
CA GLY A 715 14.25 10.43 -30.16
C GLY A 715 14.07 9.06 -30.82
N ASP A 716 12.81 8.67 -31.02
CA ASP A 716 12.44 7.31 -31.42
C ASP A 716 13.05 6.87 -32.77
N PHE A 717 13.39 5.58 -32.87
CA PHE A 717 14.02 5.00 -34.06
C PHE A 717 13.65 3.52 -34.26
N THR A 718 13.98 2.99 -35.44
CA THR A 718 13.95 1.53 -35.71
C THR A 718 15.25 1.10 -36.37
N VAL A 719 15.66 -0.16 -36.15
CA VAL A 719 16.81 -0.79 -36.81
C VAL A 719 16.31 -1.91 -37.72
N GLU A 720 16.82 -1.97 -38.95
CA GLU A 720 16.50 -3.04 -39.90
C GLU A 720 17.79 -3.63 -40.49
N PHE A 721 17.89 -4.95 -40.43
CA PHE A 721 18.92 -5.75 -41.07
C PHE A 721 18.32 -6.38 -42.33
N THR A 722 19.01 -6.27 -43.47
CA THR A 722 18.57 -6.84 -44.74
C THR A 722 19.71 -7.64 -45.37
N ASN A 723 19.51 -8.92 -45.65
CA ASN A 723 20.49 -9.69 -46.41
C ASN A 723 20.60 -9.15 -47.85
N LEU A 724 21.83 -8.97 -48.37
CA LEU A 724 22.06 -8.42 -49.70
C LEU A 724 22.34 -9.51 -50.77
N CYS A 725 22.19 -10.79 -50.41
CA CYS A 725 22.23 -11.92 -51.35
C CYS A 725 23.47 -11.91 -52.27
N PRO A 726 24.71 -11.88 -51.73
CA PRO A 726 25.94 -11.66 -52.51
C PRO A 726 26.17 -12.66 -53.65
N SER A 727 25.66 -13.89 -53.56
CA SER A 727 25.75 -14.88 -54.64
C SER A 727 24.70 -14.72 -55.74
N ASN A 728 23.69 -13.86 -55.53
CA ASN A 728 22.53 -13.70 -56.40
C ASN A 728 21.77 -15.03 -56.66
N ALA A 729 21.87 -15.99 -55.73
CA ALA A 729 21.20 -17.27 -55.84
C ALA A 729 19.69 -17.16 -55.54
N THR A 730 18.87 -17.87 -56.31
CA THR A 730 17.41 -17.94 -56.11
C THR A 730 16.99 -18.91 -55.01
N GLY A 731 17.91 -19.75 -54.52
CA GLY A 731 17.61 -20.81 -53.54
C GLY A 731 17.77 -20.40 -52.06
N ASN A 732 16.94 -21.01 -51.20
CA ASN A 732 16.74 -20.71 -49.78
C ASN A 732 17.84 -21.24 -48.81
N THR A 733 19.06 -21.48 -49.30
CA THR A 733 20.12 -22.10 -48.49
C THR A 733 21.49 -21.46 -48.64
N LYS A 734 21.59 -20.33 -49.36
CA LYS A 734 22.83 -19.59 -49.62
C LYS A 734 22.89 -18.27 -48.84
N ASP A 735 24.11 -17.80 -48.62
CA ASP A 735 24.47 -16.51 -48.03
C ASP A 735 23.77 -16.15 -46.71
N ARG A 736 23.48 -17.15 -45.88
CA ARG A 736 22.77 -16.95 -44.61
C ARG A 736 23.65 -16.21 -43.60
N VAL A 737 23.07 -15.21 -42.94
CA VAL A 737 23.75 -14.38 -41.94
C VAL A 737 22.98 -14.45 -40.63
N SER A 738 23.65 -14.89 -39.58
CA SER A 738 23.16 -14.89 -38.20
C SER A 738 23.49 -13.55 -37.55
N ILE A 739 22.53 -12.92 -36.87
CA ILE A 739 22.70 -11.69 -36.08
C ILE A 739 22.24 -11.98 -34.65
N TRP A 740 22.98 -11.53 -33.64
CA TRP A 740 22.61 -11.67 -32.22
C TRP A 740 23.24 -10.57 -31.37
N ASN A 741 22.83 -10.48 -30.10
CA ASN A 741 23.32 -9.51 -29.12
C ASN A 741 23.28 -8.05 -29.63
N VAL A 742 22.20 -7.67 -30.32
CA VAL A 742 22.01 -6.29 -30.79
C VAL A 742 21.80 -5.38 -29.59
N ASN A 743 22.60 -4.33 -29.47
CA ASN A 743 22.53 -3.37 -28.36
C ASN A 743 23.03 -1.98 -28.75
N TRP A 744 22.67 -0.97 -27.98
CA TRP A 744 23.01 0.42 -28.26
C TRP A 744 23.20 1.26 -27.01
N ASP A 745 23.94 2.36 -27.15
CA ASP A 745 23.99 3.41 -26.13
C ASP A 745 22.83 4.38 -26.38
N ALA A 746 22.05 4.69 -25.34
CA ALA A 746 20.97 5.67 -25.44
C ALA A 746 21.54 7.09 -25.69
N ALA A 747 20.72 7.97 -26.28
CA ALA A 747 21.03 9.39 -26.30
C ALA A 747 20.50 10.01 -24.99
N GLU A 748 21.35 10.75 -24.28
CA GLU A 748 20.98 11.49 -23.06
C GLU A 748 19.90 12.54 -23.31
#